data_AF-A0A9E0YXS6-F1
#
_entry.id   AF-A0A9E0YXS6-F1
#
_cell.length_a   1.000
_cell.length_b   1.000
_cell.length_c   1.000
_cell.angle_alpha   90.00
_cell.angle_beta   90.00
_cell.angle_gamma   90.00
#
_symmetry.space_group_name_H-M   'P 1'
#
loop_
_entity.id
_entity.type
_entity.pdbx_description
1 polymer ?
#
loop_
_entity_poly.entity_id
_entity_poly.type
_entity_poly.pdbx_seq_one_letter_code
_entity_poly.pdbx_strand_id
1 'polypeptide(L)'
;MKHRTKFTKTAAFTLIFALVLSLFPTAVLAENVSVISAEASVQTTNDGRLSNYNASEEGYVWNEESKVLTITQSTENYTTSTYKNRPWQQYAATAEKIVIDNPDAYIGNYAFYNFSSVINLEINNCGDIGKYAFQNCLKLENVTIKNCGNIGSYAFGNFMYLSGWGVDESIKTVVIENCGEIGDYAFGALPALESVRIDNCTTIKTGAFTRCSALKSLSIANCNTIEDSAFDYSTSLTSFYLNGCESIGSGILNGSSVESIELENCSTIGDYAFQNCHSLKTLTLTDCGTIGNYSFGGCENLTDVAITNLDVIGEDSFAIHDEGVYSSLTNLTLHNVRYISSGAFENCTKLTSVDLDGCEYLGGNAFSGCTNLTDIVVPDYIRLGYSDIFVNFPDIMARMEAILDGQFDLESAELIDEILPQGWTSYRIGEQNSAVSYEGDTQLTKEAKWSDEDKTTADVLIQAYYTAERQMDFVFVADCSNSMAGIGNTYDMNSKFYDMQSKLLDVTEQLLTTPGYDCKVAYATFGESESSASQFYGTTELSNAQDFVTNDIVDYKSNTNYSSGLAQALELVKNNQGRNTTVIFISDGQPYGGPTTPDSYYGIEEAAAIKAAGVQIIGVLQSVADSEEETATENMQAICDNVFVSKDTQGFSEAVNDAIANAYGTYTLTDTVDSDFELDESSIQVSAGNIALGEDENGNTTITWTIYGMPFTKHTLSFQEKLKDKDSVYPSGMFDTNKDNALLSDGTDIVNTVATPTLSRGASLTVEKKWNGDSEEIRPESIKVTLLRDGEEYDTREIGATQNWTYTWEGLDEAYQWSVQETDVPGGYTSNITHSGQNWIITNTYTNTSIPDTQVPNDSDTNHGNMGTPPTGDSKTIIYIWGTIMLFAAGILVGFTVLAVKKKNRS
;
A
#
# COMPACT_ATOMS: atom_id res chain seq x y z
N MET A 1 -19.50 -52.61 7.63
CA MET A 1 -20.51 -53.66 7.93
C MET A 1 -21.91 -53.06 7.83
N LYS A 2 -22.96 -53.91 7.76
CA LYS A 2 -24.42 -53.60 7.64
C LYS A 2 -24.92 -53.20 6.24
N HIS A 3 -25.36 -54.23 5.51
CA HIS A 3 -26.26 -54.19 4.35
C HIS A 3 -27.59 -53.46 4.60
N ARG A 4 -28.20 -52.92 3.52
CA ARG A 4 -29.53 -53.25 2.94
C ARG A 4 -29.94 -52.20 1.90
N THR A 5 -30.65 -52.47 0.79
CA THR A 5 -30.84 -53.68 -0.04
C THR A 5 -31.35 -53.23 -1.42
N LYS A 6 -31.01 -53.94 -2.50
CA LYS A 6 -31.51 -53.64 -3.85
C LYS A 6 -33.04 -53.75 -3.95
N PHE A 7 -33.66 -52.91 -4.78
CA PHE A 7 -34.91 -53.24 -5.47
C PHE A 7 -34.71 -53.13 -6.99
N THR A 8 -34.80 -54.25 -7.67
CA THR A 8 -34.92 -54.35 -9.13
C THR A 8 -36.26 -54.99 -9.45
N LYS A 9 -37.06 -54.41 -10.36
CA LYS A 9 -38.08 -55.17 -11.07
C LYS A 9 -38.21 -54.73 -12.53
N THR A 10 -38.21 -55.74 -13.39
CA THR A 10 -38.19 -55.70 -14.85
C THR A 10 -39.60 -55.87 -15.42
N ALA A 11 -39.92 -55.16 -16.51
CA ALA A 11 -40.76 -55.55 -17.66
C ALA A 11 -41.10 -54.26 -18.45
N ALA A 12 -40.56 -53.96 -19.64
CA ALA A 12 -40.52 -54.70 -20.91
C ALA A 12 -41.89 -54.88 -21.59
N PHE A 13 -42.17 -54.07 -22.62
CA PHE A 13 -42.89 -54.42 -23.86
C PHE A 13 -42.61 -53.28 -24.89
N THR A 14 -41.70 -53.46 -25.87
CA THR A 14 -41.94 -53.66 -27.33
C THR A 14 -42.62 -52.49 -28.08
N LEU A 15 -42.30 -52.08 -29.34
CA LEU A 15 -41.45 -52.66 -30.40
C LEU A 15 -41.02 -51.58 -31.46
N ILE A 16 -39.72 -51.51 -31.79
CA ILE A 16 -39.07 -51.25 -33.11
C ILE A 16 -39.79 -50.38 -34.19
N PHE A 17 -39.15 -49.28 -34.64
CA PHE A 17 -38.52 -49.20 -35.98
C PHE A 17 -37.56 -47.99 -36.12
N ALA A 18 -36.48 -48.16 -36.87
CA ALA A 18 -35.45 -47.15 -37.15
C ALA A 18 -35.44 -46.75 -38.64
N LEU A 19 -34.81 -45.59 -38.93
CA LEU A 19 -34.30 -45.08 -40.22
C LEU A 19 -34.77 -45.73 -41.55
N VAL A 20 -35.12 -44.89 -42.53
CA VAL A 20 -34.18 -44.51 -43.61
C VAL A 20 -34.72 -43.34 -44.44
N LEU A 21 -33.77 -42.57 -44.96
CA LEU A 21 -33.88 -41.39 -45.84
C LEU A 21 -34.60 -41.63 -47.18
N SER A 22 -34.77 -40.51 -47.90
CA SER A 22 -35.02 -40.36 -49.35
C SER A 22 -36.46 -40.50 -49.86
N LEU A 23 -37.01 -39.38 -50.34
CA LEU A 23 -37.36 -39.15 -51.76
C LEU A 23 -38.02 -37.76 -51.93
N PHE A 24 -37.21 -36.70 -51.99
CA PHE A 24 -37.65 -35.40 -52.53
C PHE A 24 -37.04 -35.22 -53.94
N PRO A 25 -37.86 -35.25 -55.02
CA PRO A 25 -37.43 -34.78 -56.32
C PRO A 25 -37.76 -33.29 -56.51
N THR A 26 -36.71 -32.49 -56.68
CA THR A 26 -36.60 -31.37 -57.63
C THR A 26 -37.71 -30.29 -57.67
N ALA A 27 -37.36 -29.13 -57.11
CA ALA A 27 -37.34 -27.79 -57.76
C ALA A 27 -38.30 -27.46 -58.92
N VAL A 28 -38.91 -26.26 -58.85
CA VAL A 28 -38.80 -25.23 -59.90
C VAL A 28 -39.15 -23.84 -59.32
N LEU A 29 -38.57 -22.81 -59.93
CA LEU A 29 -38.51 -21.39 -59.59
C LEU A 29 -39.78 -20.73 -59.00
N ALA A 30 -39.55 -19.74 -58.13
CA ALA A 30 -40.48 -18.65 -57.88
C ALA A 30 -39.83 -17.32 -58.29
N GLU A 31 -40.29 -16.72 -59.38
CA GLU A 31 -40.12 -15.30 -59.67
C GLU A 31 -41.42 -14.74 -60.27
N ASN A 32 -41.87 -13.61 -59.72
CA ASN A 32 -42.74 -12.60 -60.33
C ASN A 32 -44.17 -12.96 -60.81
N VAL A 33 -45.14 -12.60 -59.96
CA VAL A 33 -46.30 -11.72 -60.23
C VAL A 33 -47.08 -11.90 -61.56
N SER A 34 -48.36 -12.27 -61.47
CA SER A 34 -49.49 -11.37 -61.85
C SER A 34 -50.88 -12.01 -61.67
N VAL A 35 -51.88 -11.13 -61.52
CA VAL A 35 -53.31 -11.42 -61.30
C VAL A 35 -54.10 -11.36 -62.61
N ILE A 36 -55.11 -12.20 -62.76
CA ILE A 36 -56.19 -12.11 -63.79
C ILE A 36 -57.49 -12.52 -63.06
N SER A 37 -58.47 -11.69 -62.70
CA SER A 37 -59.25 -10.62 -63.37
C SER A 37 -60.44 -11.10 -64.22
N ALA A 38 -61.66 -10.77 -63.79
CA ALA A 38 -62.91 -10.70 -64.58
C ALA A 38 -63.97 -9.95 -63.74
N GLU A 39 -63.98 -8.61 -63.71
CA GLU A 39 -64.52 -7.66 -64.70
C GLU A 39 -66.02 -7.32 -64.54
N ALA A 40 -66.30 -6.05 -64.18
CA ALA A 40 -67.52 -5.32 -64.51
C ALA A 40 -67.31 -3.78 -64.48
N SER A 41 -66.65 -3.26 -65.51
CA SER A 41 -66.77 -1.89 -66.08
C SER A 41 -66.63 -0.60 -65.22
N VAL A 42 -65.53 0.15 -65.48
CA VAL A 42 -65.49 1.58 -65.96
C VAL A 42 -66.21 2.66 -65.09
N GLN A 43 -65.60 3.73 -64.55
CA GLN A 43 -64.55 4.65 -65.08
C GLN A 43 -63.45 5.04 -64.05
N THR A 44 -62.38 5.62 -64.58
CA THR A 44 -61.24 6.23 -63.88
C THR A 44 -61.51 7.63 -63.29
N THR A 45 -61.05 7.90 -62.06
CA THR A 45 -60.36 9.16 -61.67
C THR A 45 -59.38 8.90 -60.53
N ASN A 46 -58.29 9.68 -60.50
CA ASN A 46 -57.35 9.73 -59.37
C ASN A 46 -58.01 10.34 -58.11
N ASP A 47 -57.29 10.19 -56.98
CA ASP A 47 -57.68 10.50 -55.60
C ASP A 47 -58.65 9.48 -54.99
N GLY A 48 -58.07 8.65 -54.11
CA GLY A 48 -58.69 7.53 -53.43
C GLY A 48 -58.29 7.49 -51.97
N ARG A 49 -58.33 8.64 -51.29
CA ARG A 49 -58.45 8.67 -49.82
C ARG A 49 -59.52 7.66 -49.40
N LEU A 50 -59.16 6.70 -48.55
CA LEU A 50 -60.13 5.84 -47.88
C LEU A 50 -60.93 6.70 -46.89
N SER A 51 -62.01 7.28 -47.41
CA SER A 51 -62.94 8.11 -46.67
C SER A 51 -63.79 7.27 -45.73
N ASN A 52 -63.28 7.04 -44.53
CA ASN A 52 -64.06 6.99 -43.29
C ASN A 52 -63.17 7.41 -42.09
N TYR A 53 -62.42 8.50 -42.29
CA TYR A 53 -61.64 9.14 -41.24
C TYR A 53 -62.55 10.01 -40.34
N ASN A 54 -63.46 9.35 -39.62
CA ASN A 54 -63.88 9.87 -38.33
C ASN A 54 -62.79 9.46 -37.33
N ALA A 55 -61.73 10.26 -37.26
CA ALA A 55 -60.93 10.28 -36.04
C ALA A 55 -61.90 10.67 -34.91
N SER A 56 -62.17 9.76 -33.98
CA SER A 56 -62.85 10.12 -32.75
C SER A 56 -62.02 11.19 -32.04
N GLU A 57 -62.67 12.19 -31.44
CA GLU A 57 -61.99 13.11 -30.51
C GLU A 57 -61.35 12.36 -29.32
N GLU A 58 -61.73 11.08 -29.13
CA GLU A 58 -61.26 10.16 -28.08
C GLU A 58 -59.92 9.43 -28.37
N GLY A 59 -59.32 9.60 -29.55
CA GLY A 59 -57.95 9.13 -29.83
C GLY A 59 -57.73 7.64 -30.18
N TYR A 60 -58.77 6.82 -30.33
CA TYR A 60 -58.66 5.39 -30.67
C TYR A 60 -59.68 4.94 -31.74
N VAL A 61 -59.46 3.76 -32.33
CA VAL A 61 -60.37 3.11 -33.28
C VAL A 61 -60.61 1.67 -32.85
N TRP A 62 -61.88 1.26 -32.78
CA TRP A 62 -62.28 -0.11 -32.45
C TRP A 62 -62.88 -0.84 -33.67
N ASN A 63 -62.45 -2.07 -33.91
CA ASN A 63 -63.05 -2.97 -34.90
C ASN A 63 -63.77 -4.13 -34.19
N GLU A 64 -65.10 -4.13 -34.28
CA GLU A 64 -65.98 -5.13 -33.65
C GLU A 64 -65.87 -6.53 -34.29
N GLU A 65 -65.53 -6.64 -35.57
CA GLU A 65 -65.41 -7.93 -36.26
C GLU A 65 -64.08 -8.61 -35.95
N SER A 66 -62.97 -7.86 -36.01
CA SER A 66 -61.63 -8.39 -35.78
C SER A 66 -61.15 -8.29 -34.33
N LYS A 67 -61.95 -7.72 -33.42
CA LYS A 67 -61.60 -7.43 -32.01
C LYS A 67 -60.28 -6.66 -31.82
N VAL A 68 -59.96 -5.78 -32.78
CA VAL A 68 -58.75 -4.96 -32.77
C VAL A 68 -59.05 -3.58 -32.17
N LEU A 69 -58.27 -3.18 -31.17
CA LEU A 69 -58.20 -1.81 -30.67
C LEU A 69 -56.94 -1.14 -31.24
N THR A 70 -57.11 -0.09 -32.05
CA THR A 70 -56.01 0.70 -32.61
C THR A 70 -55.90 2.02 -31.88
N ILE A 71 -54.72 2.37 -31.40
CA ILE A 71 -54.46 3.65 -30.72
C ILE A 71 -53.86 4.62 -31.72
N THR A 72 -54.41 5.84 -31.78
CA THR A 72 -54.07 6.83 -32.83
C THR A 72 -53.47 8.13 -32.29
N GLN A 73 -53.55 8.35 -30.98
CA GLN A 73 -53.00 9.50 -30.25
C GLN A 73 -52.41 9.03 -28.92
N SER A 74 -51.61 9.87 -28.26
CA SER A 74 -51.05 9.57 -26.93
C SER A 74 -52.14 9.28 -25.90
N THR A 75 -51.89 8.37 -24.98
CA THR A 75 -52.81 8.07 -23.87
C THR A 75 -52.45 8.88 -22.63
N GLU A 76 -53.42 9.21 -21.78
CA GLU A 76 -53.13 9.86 -20.50
C GLU A 76 -52.39 8.93 -19.52
N ASN A 77 -51.82 9.51 -18.47
CA ASN A 77 -51.30 8.79 -17.31
C ASN A 77 -52.43 8.45 -16.33
N TYR A 78 -52.64 7.16 -16.09
CA TYR A 78 -53.61 6.66 -15.10
C TYR A 78 -52.90 6.13 -13.85
N THR A 79 -53.70 5.69 -12.88
CA THR A 79 -53.27 5.01 -11.64
C THR A 79 -54.18 3.81 -11.37
N THR A 80 -53.87 3.01 -10.35
CA THR A 80 -54.73 1.93 -9.85
C THR A 80 -56.14 2.37 -9.46
N SER A 81 -56.39 3.67 -9.20
CA SER A 81 -57.72 4.22 -8.92
C SER A 81 -58.40 4.87 -10.13
N THR A 82 -57.65 5.32 -11.15
CA THR A 82 -58.21 6.05 -12.31
C THR A 82 -58.24 5.27 -13.62
N TYR A 83 -57.53 4.14 -13.76
CA TYR A 83 -57.46 3.40 -15.03
C TYR A 83 -58.83 2.99 -15.61
N LYS A 84 -59.86 2.83 -14.76
CA LYS A 84 -61.23 2.51 -15.18
C LYS A 84 -61.95 3.65 -15.92
N ASN A 85 -61.36 4.85 -15.94
CA ASN A 85 -61.94 6.03 -16.58
C ASN A 85 -61.37 6.28 -18.00
N ARG A 86 -60.41 5.48 -18.46
CA ARG A 86 -59.81 5.60 -19.80
C ARG A 86 -60.86 5.38 -20.91
N PRO A 87 -60.80 6.11 -22.04
CA PRO A 87 -61.84 6.06 -23.09
C PRO A 87 -62.12 4.64 -23.61
N TRP A 88 -61.09 3.80 -23.76
CA TRP A 88 -61.19 2.42 -24.24
C TRP A 88 -61.51 1.38 -23.16
N GLN A 89 -61.86 1.76 -21.92
CA GLN A 89 -62.09 0.80 -20.82
C GLN A 89 -63.14 -0.28 -21.17
N GLN A 90 -64.15 0.05 -21.97
CA GLN A 90 -65.21 -0.89 -22.35
C GLN A 90 -64.71 -2.08 -23.18
N TYR A 91 -63.53 -1.98 -23.81
CA TYR A 91 -62.93 -3.05 -24.60
C TYR A 91 -61.95 -3.93 -23.81
N ALA A 92 -61.71 -3.64 -22.53
CA ALA A 92 -60.74 -4.37 -21.69
C ALA A 92 -61.01 -5.88 -21.54
N ALA A 93 -62.25 -6.32 -21.80
CA ALA A 93 -62.68 -7.72 -21.75
C ALA A 93 -63.11 -8.28 -23.12
N THR A 94 -62.80 -7.59 -24.22
CA THR A 94 -63.19 -8.00 -25.59
C THR A 94 -62.14 -7.76 -26.66
N ALA A 95 -61.18 -6.84 -26.46
CA ALA A 95 -60.07 -6.64 -27.38
C ALA A 95 -59.11 -7.83 -27.34
N GLU A 96 -58.88 -8.48 -28.49
CA GLU A 96 -57.96 -9.62 -28.64
C GLU A 96 -56.60 -9.17 -29.20
N LYS A 97 -56.55 -8.01 -29.85
CA LYS A 97 -55.31 -7.39 -30.33
C LYS A 97 -55.29 -5.89 -30.09
N ILE A 98 -54.15 -5.36 -29.67
CA ILE A 98 -53.85 -3.93 -29.65
C ILE A 98 -52.84 -3.62 -30.76
N VAL A 99 -53.09 -2.54 -31.52
CA VAL A 99 -52.18 -2.01 -32.55
C VAL A 99 -51.85 -0.55 -32.26
N ILE A 100 -50.57 -0.21 -32.32
CA ILE A 100 -50.07 1.16 -32.12
C ILE A 100 -49.08 1.46 -33.25
N ASP A 101 -49.37 2.50 -34.03
CA ASP A 101 -48.55 2.91 -35.18
C ASP A 101 -48.60 4.44 -35.35
N ASN A 102 -48.02 5.14 -34.37
CA ASN A 102 -47.86 6.58 -34.38
C ASN A 102 -46.62 6.97 -33.55
N PRO A 103 -45.50 7.41 -34.14
CA PRO A 103 -44.26 7.71 -33.41
C PRO A 103 -44.42 8.86 -32.40
N ASP A 104 -45.37 9.76 -32.59
CA ASP A 104 -45.64 10.87 -31.65
C ASP A 104 -46.52 10.44 -30.45
N ALA A 105 -47.11 9.23 -30.48
CA ALA A 105 -48.03 8.75 -29.46
C ALA A 105 -47.28 8.03 -28.33
N TYR A 106 -47.23 8.63 -27.14
CA TYR A 106 -46.77 7.95 -25.93
C TYR A 106 -47.91 7.17 -25.27
N ILE A 107 -47.58 6.05 -24.64
CA ILE A 107 -48.51 5.24 -23.85
C ILE A 107 -48.30 5.64 -22.39
N GLY A 108 -49.22 6.38 -21.80
CA GLY A 108 -49.16 6.76 -20.38
C GLY A 108 -49.24 5.56 -19.41
N ASN A 109 -48.87 5.82 -18.16
CA ASN A 109 -48.87 4.84 -17.07
C ASN A 109 -50.26 4.18 -16.93
N TYR A 110 -50.30 2.86 -16.68
CA TYR A 110 -51.53 2.06 -16.52
C TYR A 110 -52.53 2.11 -17.71
N ALA A 111 -52.14 2.58 -18.90
CA ALA A 111 -53.05 2.76 -20.05
C ALA A 111 -53.84 1.50 -20.47
N PHE A 112 -53.26 0.31 -20.37
CA PHE A 112 -53.87 -0.99 -20.66
C PHE A 112 -53.84 -1.95 -19.45
N TYR A 113 -53.51 -1.47 -18.26
CA TYR A 113 -53.55 -2.23 -17.00
C TYR A 113 -54.86 -3.03 -16.85
N ASN A 114 -54.75 -4.32 -16.50
CA ASN A 114 -55.87 -5.27 -16.41
C ASN A 114 -56.67 -5.48 -17.73
N PHE A 115 -56.07 -5.39 -18.93
CA PHE A 115 -56.73 -5.81 -20.18
C PHE A 115 -56.78 -7.35 -20.29
N SER A 116 -57.90 -7.93 -19.85
CA SER A 116 -58.06 -9.38 -19.59
C SER A 116 -58.26 -10.27 -20.82
N SER A 117 -58.34 -9.70 -22.02
CA SER A 117 -58.63 -10.45 -23.26
C SER A 117 -57.62 -10.28 -24.38
N VAL A 118 -56.63 -9.38 -24.25
CA VAL A 118 -55.63 -9.15 -25.29
C VAL A 118 -54.71 -10.36 -25.39
N ILE A 119 -54.49 -10.85 -26.60
CA ILE A 119 -53.61 -11.98 -26.91
C ILE A 119 -52.33 -11.49 -27.61
N ASN A 120 -52.44 -10.43 -28.42
CA ASN A 120 -51.32 -9.90 -29.20
C ASN A 120 -51.20 -8.38 -29.04
N LEU A 121 -49.97 -7.90 -28.84
CA LEU A 121 -49.62 -6.49 -28.89
C LEU A 121 -48.63 -6.23 -30.03
N GLU A 122 -49.02 -5.37 -30.97
CA GLU A 122 -48.16 -4.92 -32.08
C GLU A 122 -47.94 -3.41 -31.98
N ILE A 123 -46.71 -3.02 -31.68
CA ILE A 123 -46.24 -1.63 -31.68
C ILE A 123 -45.30 -1.46 -32.87
N ASN A 124 -45.80 -0.85 -33.95
CA ASN A 124 -44.98 -0.51 -35.12
C ASN A 124 -44.16 0.76 -34.87
N ASN A 125 -44.79 1.77 -34.27
CA ASN A 125 -44.17 3.03 -33.88
C ASN A 125 -44.92 3.60 -32.65
N CYS A 126 -44.20 3.98 -31.60
CA CYS A 126 -44.71 4.82 -30.51
C CYS A 126 -43.61 5.68 -29.86
N GLY A 127 -44.01 6.61 -29.00
CA GLY A 127 -43.11 7.27 -28.05
C GLY A 127 -42.80 6.37 -26.86
N ASP A 128 -42.68 6.94 -25.66
CA ASP A 128 -42.45 6.15 -24.43
C ASP A 128 -43.65 5.25 -24.08
N ILE A 129 -43.36 4.08 -23.50
CA ILE A 129 -44.33 3.20 -22.84
C ILE A 129 -44.24 3.45 -21.33
N GLY A 130 -45.36 3.77 -20.71
CA GLY A 130 -45.44 4.15 -19.30
C GLY A 130 -45.32 2.97 -18.33
N LYS A 131 -45.06 3.29 -17.07
CA LYS A 131 -45.01 2.32 -15.97
C LYS A 131 -46.35 1.60 -15.83
N TYR A 132 -46.32 0.29 -15.64
CA TYR A 132 -47.52 -0.56 -15.51
C TYR A 132 -48.49 -0.50 -16.71
N ALA A 133 -48.06 -0.03 -17.88
CA ALA A 133 -48.94 0.20 -19.03
C ALA A 133 -49.73 -1.05 -19.45
N PHE A 134 -49.13 -2.23 -19.41
CA PHE A 134 -49.71 -3.51 -19.83
C PHE A 134 -49.71 -4.59 -18.71
N GLN A 135 -49.33 -4.25 -17.47
CA GLN A 135 -49.35 -5.19 -16.35
C GLN A 135 -50.75 -5.84 -16.16
N ASN A 136 -50.76 -7.13 -15.80
CA ASN A 136 -51.96 -7.97 -15.68
C ASN A 136 -52.77 -8.13 -17.00
N CYS A 137 -52.14 -8.06 -18.17
CA CYS A 137 -52.74 -8.52 -19.43
C CYS A 137 -52.69 -10.05 -19.52
N LEU A 138 -53.46 -10.75 -18.68
CA LEU A 138 -53.32 -12.19 -18.39
C LEU A 138 -53.49 -13.16 -19.59
N LYS A 139 -53.84 -12.69 -20.79
CA LYS A 139 -53.90 -13.49 -22.02
C LYS A 139 -52.86 -13.11 -23.08
N LEU A 140 -52.05 -12.08 -22.84
CA LEU A 140 -51.09 -11.54 -23.79
C LEU A 140 -49.97 -12.57 -23.96
N GLU A 141 -49.88 -13.20 -25.13
CA GLU A 141 -48.85 -14.22 -25.41
C GLU A 141 -47.65 -13.63 -26.15
N ASN A 142 -47.89 -12.67 -27.06
CA ASN A 142 -46.87 -12.13 -27.96
C ASN A 142 -46.79 -10.61 -27.85
N VAL A 143 -45.58 -10.11 -27.56
CA VAL A 143 -45.23 -8.68 -27.58
C VAL A 143 -44.23 -8.44 -28.70
N THR A 144 -44.61 -7.59 -29.67
CA THR A 144 -43.72 -7.16 -30.76
C THR A 144 -43.67 -5.64 -30.81
N ILE A 145 -42.47 -5.10 -30.64
CA ILE A 145 -42.18 -3.67 -30.62
C ILE A 145 -41.11 -3.40 -31.68
N LYS A 146 -41.46 -2.71 -32.77
CA LYS A 146 -40.49 -2.37 -33.82
C LYS A 146 -39.74 -1.09 -33.49
N ASN A 147 -40.46 -0.05 -33.08
CA ASN A 147 -39.89 1.24 -32.68
C ASN A 147 -40.69 1.80 -31.50
N CYS A 148 -40.03 2.04 -30.37
CA CYS A 148 -40.57 2.85 -29.28
C CYS A 148 -39.51 3.81 -28.71
N GLY A 149 -39.95 4.71 -27.82
CA GLY A 149 -39.06 5.40 -26.88
C GLY A 149 -38.62 4.45 -25.76
N ASN A 150 -38.67 4.92 -24.53
CA ASN A 150 -38.35 4.12 -23.35
C ASN A 150 -39.51 3.21 -22.96
N ILE A 151 -39.22 1.99 -22.49
CA ILE A 151 -40.18 1.08 -21.87
C ILE A 151 -40.09 1.25 -20.35
N GLY A 152 -41.14 1.80 -19.73
CA GLY A 152 -41.13 2.16 -18.32
C GLY A 152 -41.08 0.96 -17.36
N SER A 153 -40.60 1.20 -16.14
CA SER A 153 -40.52 0.19 -15.08
C SER A 153 -41.85 -0.56 -14.90
N TYR A 154 -41.81 -1.89 -14.79
CA TYR A 154 -42.99 -2.76 -14.69
C TYR A 154 -44.03 -2.59 -15.82
N ALA A 155 -43.66 -2.12 -17.03
CA ALA A 155 -44.62 -1.94 -18.13
C ALA A 155 -45.45 -3.19 -18.42
N PHE A 156 -44.82 -4.37 -18.40
CA PHE A 156 -45.43 -5.68 -18.56
C PHE A 156 -45.27 -6.55 -17.29
N GLY A 157 -44.12 -6.48 -16.61
CA GLY A 157 -43.75 -7.35 -15.50
C GLY A 157 -44.63 -7.28 -14.25
N ASN A 158 -44.63 -8.35 -13.46
CA ASN A 158 -45.57 -8.56 -12.35
C ASN A 158 -44.91 -8.43 -10.95
N PHE A 159 -45.20 -7.31 -10.27
CA PHE A 159 -44.71 -7.06 -8.91
C PHE A 159 -45.23 -8.06 -7.86
N MET A 160 -46.39 -8.68 -8.08
CA MET A 160 -46.99 -9.60 -7.10
C MET A 160 -46.29 -10.97 -7.10
N TYR A 161 -45.70 -11.38 -8.22
CA TYR A 161 -44.90 -12.62 -8.30
C TYR A 161 -43.57 -12.48 -7.53
N LEU A 162 -42.94 -11.30 -7.57
CA LEU A 162 -41.75 -10.97 -6.76
C LEU A 162 -42.02 -11.04 -5.24
N SER A 163 -43.29 -10.90 -4.81
CA SER A 163 -43.70 -11.02 -3.40
C SER A 163 -44.33 -12.39 -3.04
N GLY A 164 -44.35 -13.36 -3.96
CA GLY A 164 -44.88 -14.70 -3.72
C GLY A 164 -46.41 -14.83 -3.82
N TRP A 165 -47.12 -13.81 -4.34
CA TRP A 165 -48.59 -13.78 -4.48
C TRP A 165 -49.04 -13.56 -5.94
N GLY A 166 -48.21 -13.99 -6.89
CA GLY A 166 -48.41 -13.73 -8.31
C GLY A 166 -49.59 -14.49 -8.94
N VAL A 167 -50.05 -13.96 -10.06
CA VAL A 167 -50.91 -14.66 -11.04
C VAL A 167 -50.07 -14.97 -12.27
N ASP A 168 -50.26 -16.14 -12.88
CA ASP A 168 -49.47 -16.54 -14.04
C ASP A 168 -49.82 -15.66 -15.25
N GLU A 169 -48.83 -14.90 -15.73
CA GLU A 169 -48.92 -14.17 -17.00
C GLU A 169 -48.55 -15.10 -18.17
N SER A 170 -49.15 -14.86 -19.34
CA SER A 170 -49.09 -15.76 -20.49
C SER A 170 -48.09 -15.34 -21.58
N ILE A 171 -47.28 -14.29 -21.35
CA ILE A 171 -46.32 -13.79 -22.32
C ILE A 171 -45.25 -14.85 -22.56
N LYS A 172 -45.16 -15.35 -23.80
CA LYS A 172 -44.21 -16.38 -24.25
C LYS A 172 -43.07 -15.80 -25.07
N THR A 173 -43.31 -14.74 -25.83
CA THR A 173 -42.30 -14.13 -26.70
C THR A 173 -42.30 -12.62 -26.62
N VAL A 174 -41.11 -12.03 -26.46
CA VAL A 174 -40.86 -10.59 -26.55
C VAL A 174 -39.86 -10.35 -27.69
N VAL A 175 -40.22 -9.49 -28.64
CA VAL A 175 -39.34 -9.03 -29.72
C VAL A 175 -39.33 -7.50 -29.72
N ILE A 176 -38.13 -6.92 -29.59
CA ILE A 176 -37.90 -5.47 -29.57
C ILE A 176 -36.83 -5.13 -30.61
N GLU A 177 -37.22 -4.56 -31.75
CA GLU A 177 -36.27 -4.21 -32.82
C GLU A 177 -35.52 -2.91 -32.49
N ASN A 178 -36.22 -1.88 -32.01
CA ASN A 178 -35.64 -0.59 -31.62
C ASN A 178 -36.36 0.00 -30.39
N CYS A 179 -35.61 0.35 -29.35
CA CYS A 179 -36.09 1.12 -28.21
C CYS A 179 -35.04 2.10 -27.66
N GLY A 180 -35.46 2.97 -26.73
CA GLY A 180 -34.55 3.66 -25.83
C GLY A 180 -34.07 2.70 -24.73
N GLU A 181 -34.48 2.96 -23.49
CA GLU A 181 -34.20 2.10 -22.35
C GLU A 181 -35.32 1.07 -22.11
N ILE A 182 -34.98 -0.14 -21.67
CA ILE A 182 -35.91 -1.08 -21.02
C ILE A 182 -35.78 -0.90 -19.51
N GLY A 183 -36.77 -0.26 -18.88
CA GLY A 183 -36.75 0.13 -17.47
C GLY A 183 -36.86 -1.04 -16.47
N ASP A 184 -36.66 -0.69 -15.20
CA ASP A 184 -36.55 -1.65 -14.08
C ASP A 184 -37.74 -2.61 -14.04
N TYR A 185 -37.47 -3.91 -14.02
CA TYR A 185 -38.50 -4.95 -14.00
C TYR A 185 -39.58 -4.83 -15.11
N ALA A 186 -39.29 -4.15 -16.24
CA ALA A 186 -40.27 -3.89 -17.31
C ALA A 186 -40.96 -5.15 -17.83
N PHE A 187 -40.26 -6.30 -17.84
CA PHE A 187 -40.72 -7.64 -18.18
C PHE A 187 -40.39 -8.63 -17.03
N GLY A 188 -40.26 -8.15 -15.80
CA GLY A 188 -39.86 -8.95 -14.65
C GLY A 188 -40.94 -9.94 -14.20
N ALA A 189 -40.49 -11.13 -13.80
CA ALA A 189 -41.26 -12.25 -13.29
C ALA A 189 -42.39 -12.71 -14.23
N LEU A 190 -42.03 -13.01 -15.48
CA LEU A 190 -42.90 -13.64 -16.48
C LEU A 190 -42.60 -15.16 -16.56
N PRO A 191 -43.29 -16.02 -15.78
CA PRO A 191 -42.96 -17.44 -15.65
C PRO A 191 -43.25 -18.29 -16.91
N ALA A 192 -43.94 -17.72 -17.91
CA ALA A 192 -44.23 -18.36 -19.19
C ALA A 192 -43.35 -17.87 -20.36
N LEU A 193 -42.47 -16.89 -20.13
CA LEU A 193 -41.63 -16.29 -21.18
C LEU A 193 -40.60 -17.32 -21.66
N GLU A 194 -40.66 -17.71 -22.93
CA GLU A 194 -39.77 -18.72 -23.52
C GLU A 194 -38.67 -18.12 -24.41
N SER A 195 -38.90 -16.94 -24.99
CA SER A 195 -37.96 -16.30 -25.94
C SER A 195 -37.95 -14.77 -25.84
N VAL A 196 -36.74 -14.19 -25.82
CA VAL A 196 -36.51 -12.75 -25.90
C VAL A 196 -35.53 -12.44 -27.03
N ARG A 197 -35.87 -11.45 -27.87
CA ARG A 197 -34.97 -10.85 -28.86
C ARG A 197 -34.99 -9.33 -28.74
N ILE A 198 -33.81 -8.72 -28.64
CA ILE A 198 -33.59 -7.28 -28.54
C ILE A 198 -32.49 -6.91 -29.54
N ASP A 199 -32.78 -6.05 -30.53
CA ASP A 199 -31.83 -5.75 -31.62
C ASP A 199 -31.12 -4.40 -31.50
N ASN A 200 -31.77 -3.36 -30.96
CA ASN A 200 -31.21 -2.02 -30.76
C ASN A 200 -31.92 -1.34 -29.58
N CYS A 201 -31.33 -1.37 -28.38
CA CYS A 201 -31.85 -0.65 -27.21
C CYS A 201 -30.68 -0.08 -26.43
N THR A 202 -30.75 1.16 -25.93
CA THR A 202 -29.58 1.81 -25.32
C THR A 202 -29.16 1.15 -24.02
N THR A 203 -30.14 0.74 -23.20
CA THR A 203 -29.91 0.16 -21.86
C THR A 203 -31.00 -0.83 -21.50
N ILE A 204 -30.62 -1.96 -20.91
CA ILE A 204 -31.54 -2.88 -20.22
C ILE A 204 -31.31 -2.71 -18.72
N LYS A 205 -32.31 -2.19 -18.00
CA LYS A 205 -32.18 -1.79 -16.60
C LYS A 205 -32.32 -2.94 -15.60
N THR A 206 -32.01 -2.61 -14.36
CA THR A 206 -31.97 -3.51 -13.22
C THR A 206 -33.19 -4.42 -13.16
N GLY A 207 -32.95 -5.73 -13.18
CA GLY A 207 -34.01 -6.75 -13.11
C GLY A 207 -35.03 -6.77 -14.25
N ALA A 208 -34.78 -6.12 -15.40
CA ALA A 208 -35.76 -5.94 -16.49
C ALA A 208 -36.52 -7.22 -16.90
N PHE A 209 -35.87 -8.39 -16.90
CA PHE A 209 -36.40 -9.71 -17.20
C PHE A 209 -36.10 -10.74 -16.08
N THR A 210 -35.84 -10.30 -14.84
CA THR A 210 -35.56 -11.20 -13.70
C THR A 210 -36.69 -12.22 -13.50
N ARG A 211 -36.36 -13.44 -13.05
CA ARG A 211 -37.29 -14.54 -12.75
C ARG A 211 -38.17 -14.99 -13.93
N CYS A 212 -37.69 -14.81 -15.17
CA CYS A 212 -38.28 -15.44 -16.35
C CYS A 212 -37.81 -16.91 -16.46
N SER A 213 -38.19 -17.74 -15.49
CA SER A 213 -37.62 -19.09 -15.30
C SER A 213 -37.87 -20.07 -16.45
N ALA A 214 -38.85 -19.82 -17.32
CA ALA A 214 -39.11 -20.60 -18.54
C ALA A 214 -38.33 -20.13 -19.78
N LEU A 215 -37.53 -19.05 -19.68
CA LEU A 215 -36.79 -18.46 -20.79
C LEU A 215 -35.79 -19.48 -21.31
N LYS A 216 -35.86 -19.82 -22.60
CA LYS A 216 -34.98 -20.83 -23.26
C LYS A 216 -33.99 -20.19 -24.22
N SER A 217 -34.37 -19.07 -24.82
CA SER A 217 -33.60 -18.35 -25.84
C SER A 217 -33.55 -16.85 -25.54
N LEU A 218 -32.34 -16.30 -25.45
CA LEU A 218 -32.07 -14.88 -25.29
C LEU A 218 -31.09 -14.42 -26.39
N SER A 219 -31.48 -13.41 -27.15
CA SER A 219 -30.63 -12.78 -28.17
C SER A 219 -30.65 -11.26 -27.99
N ILE A 220 -29.49 -10.67 -27.74
CA ILE A 220 -29.31 -9.22 -27.57
C ILE A 220 -28.23 -8.75 -28.55
N ALA A 221 -28.55 -7.72 -29.32
CA ALA A 221 -27.60 -7.01 -30.17
C ALA A 221 -27.66 -5.50 -29.90
N ASN A 222 -26.56 -4.80 -30.20
CA ASN A 222 -26.43 -3.34 -30.18
C ASN A 222 -27.04 -2.70 -28.91
N CYS A 223 -26.63 -3.20 -27.74
CA CYS A 223 -27.14 -2.75 -26.46
C CYS A 223 -25.98 -2.42 -25.53
N ASN A 224 -25.67 -1.13 -25.40
CA ASN A 224 -24.46 -0.64 -24.75
C ASN A 224 -24.31 -1.12 -23.30
N THR A 225 -25.41 -1.22 -22.56
CA THR A 225 -25.41 -1.47 -21.12
C THR A 225 -26.53 -2.40 -20.70
N ILE A 226 -26.18 -3.45 -19.97
CA ILE A 226 -27.11 -4.31 -19.24
C ILE A 226 -26.82 -4.12 -17.75
N GLU A 227 -27.77 -3.57 -16.99
CA GLU A 227 -27.63 -3.36 -15.54
C GLU A 227 -27.87 -4.66 -14.74
N ASP A 228 -27.67 -4.56 -13.42
CA ASP A 228 -27.66 -5.69 -12.49
C ASP A 228 -28.93 -6.56 -12.54
N SER A 229 -28.72 -7.88 -12.43
CA SER A 229 -29.77 -8.90 -12.35
C SER A 229 -30.78 -8.90 -13.51
N ALA A 230 -30.45 -8.27 -14.65
CA ALA A 230 -31.38 -8.04 -15.76
C ALA A 230 -32.10 -9.30 -16.25
N PHE A 231 -31.46 -10.47 -16.23
CA PHE A 231 -32.04 -11.77 -16.61
C PHE A 231 -31.85 -12.84 -15.50
N ASP A 232 -31.63 -12.40 -14.26
CA ASP A 232 -31.40 -13.27 -13.09
C ASP A 232 -32.54 -14.30 -12.90
N TYR A 233 -32.22 -15.50 -12.39
CA TYR A 233 -33.15 -16.65 -12.30
C TYR A 233 -33.79 -17.10 -13.64
N SER A 234 -33.14 -16.86 -14.79
CA SER A 234 -33.54 -17.46 -16.09
C SER A 234 -33.10 -18.93 -16.19
N THR A 235 -33.58 -19.77 -15.27
CA THR A 235 -33.03 -21.11 -15.02
C THR A 235 -33.21 -22.12 -16.16
N SER A 236 -34.09 -21.87 -17.14
CA SER A 236 -34.24 -22.72 -18.34
C SER A 236 -33.42 -22.25 -19.56
N LEU A 237 -32.66 -21.16 -19.44
CA LEU A 237 -31.99 -20.52 -20.58
C LEU A 237 -30.86 -21.43 -21.05
N THR A 238 -30.89 -21.83 -22.32
CA THR A 238 -29.88 -22.73 -22.91
C THR A 238 -29.21 -22.11 -24.14
N SER A 239 -29.92 -21.24 -24.87
CA SER A 239 -29.40 -20.48 -26.01
C SER A 239 -29.24 -19.01 -25.64
N PHE A 240 -28.00 -18.55 -25.53
CA PHE A 240 -27.64 -17.16 -25.21
C PHE A 240 -26.79 -16.56 -26.33
N TYR A 241 -27.08 -15.32 -26.71
CA TYR A 241 -26.29 -14.53 -27.64
C TYR A 241 -26.30 -13.06 -27.21
N LEU A 242 -25.12 -12.46 -27.08
CA LEU A 242 -24.92 -11.06 -26.73
C LEU A 242 -23.83 -10.46 -27.63
N ASN A 243 -24.13 -9.36 -28.31
CA ASN A 243 -23.17 -8.65 -29.18
C ASN A 243 -23.34 -7.13 -29.07
N GLY A 244 -22.23 -6.40 -28.98
CA GLY A 244 -22.24 -4.94 -28.90
C GLY A 244 -22.72 -4.42 -27.55
N CYS A 245 -22.19 -5.00 -26.46
CA CYS A 245 -22.47 -4.59 -25.09
C CYS A 245 -21.17 -4.25 -24.37
N GLU A 246 -21.03 -2.98 -23.99
CA GLU A 246 -19.82 -2.45 -23.37
C GLU A 246 -19.77 -2.76 -21.88
N SER A 247 -20.91 -2.69 -21.18
CA SER A 247 -20.98 -2.94 -19.74
C SER A 247 -22.08 -3.95 -19.40
N ILE A 248 -21.64 -5.07 -18.82
CA ILE A 248 -22.49 -6.17 -18.33
C ILE A 248 -22.50 -6.09 -16.80
N GLY A 249 -23.67 -5.89 -16.22
CA GLY A 249 -23.86 -5.72 -14.78
C GLY A 249 -23.71 -7.00 -13.96
N SER A 250 -23.93 -6.85 -12.67
CA SER A 250 -23.76 -7.90 -11.67
C SER A 250 -24.93 -8.90 -11.71
N GLY A 251 -24.65 -10.19 -11.56
CA GLY A 251 -25.68 -11.24 -11.47
C GLY A 251 -26.62 -11.38 -12.69
N ILE A 252 -26.26 -10.89 -13.89
CA ILE A 252 -27.20 -10.83 -15.03
C ILE A 252 -27.85 -12.16 -15.41
N LEU A 253 -27.18 -13.29 -15.21
CA LEU A 253 -27.62 -14.64 -15.54
C LEU A 253 -27.29 -15.65 -14.43
N ASN A 254 -27.31 -15.24 -13.16
CA ASN A 254 -27.10 -16.13 -12.02
C ASN A 254 -28.08 -17.33 -12.06
N GLY A 255 -27.56 -18.56 -11.88
CA GLY A 255 -28.33 -19.79 -11.89
C GLY A 255 -28.89 -20.21 -13.26
N SER A 256 -28.35 -19.68 -14.36
CA SER A 256 -28.76 -20.01 -15.73
C SER A 256 -28.30 -21.42 -16.16
N SER A 257 -29.03 -22.04 -17.09
CA SER A 257 -28.64 -23.32 -17.73
C SER A 257 -27.87 -23.14 -19.04
N VAL A 258 -27.23 -21.98 -19.24
CA VAL A 258 -26.49 -21.66 -20.46
C VAL A 258 -25.32 -22.63 -20.65
N GLU A 259 -25.17 -23.21 -21.84
CA GLU A 259 -24.12 -24.22 -22.08
C GLU A 259 -22.78 -23.61 -22.56
N SER A 260 -22.82 -22.44 -23.18
CA SER A 260 -21.66 -21.76 -23.78
C SER A 260 -21.81 -20.25 -23.73
N ILE A 261 -20.73 -19.53 -23.39
CA ILE A 261 -20.66 -18.07 -23.43
C ILE A 261 -19.48 -17.65 -24.31
N GLU A 262 -19.75 -16.74 -25.25
CA GLU A 262 -18.79 -16.10 -26.14
C GLU A 262 -19.06 -14.59 -26.08
N LEU A 263 -18.07 -13.80 -25.63
CA LEU A 263 -18.19 -12.35 -25.50
C LEU A 263 -16.94 -11.67 -26.09
N GLU A 264 -17.16 -10.56 -26.78
CA GLU A 264 -16.10 -9.75 -27.38
C GLU A 264 -16.31 -8.26 -27.07
N ASN A 265 -15.21 -7.51 -26.93
CA ASN A 265 -15.21 -6.04 -26.84
C ASN A 265 -16.05 -5.48 -25.65
N CYS A 266 -15.98 -6.13 -24.48
CA CYS A 266 -16.76 -5.77 -23.30
C CYS A 266 -15.90 -5.13 -22.19
N SER A 267 -16.09 -3.85 -21.88
CA SER A 267 -15.31 -3.14 -20.86
C SER A 267 -15.39 -3.78 -19.46
N THR A 268 -16.57 -4.28 -19.06
CA THR A 268 -16.77 -4.88 -17.72
C THR A 268 -17.77 -6.03 -17.74
N ILE A 269 -17.44 -7.14 -17.08
CA ILE A 269 -18.38 -8.19 -16.63
C ILE A 269 -18.51 -8.05 -15.11
N GLY A 270 -19.71 -7.73 -14.61
CA GLY A 270 -19.94 -7.47 -13.19
C GLY A 270 -19.85 -8.70 -12.29
N ASP A 271 -19.86 -8.44 -10.98
CA ASP A 271 -19.76 -9.48 -9.96
C ASP A 271 -20.92 -10.48 -10.08
N TYR A 272 -20.66 -11.76 -9.80
CA TYR A 272 -21.66 -12.83 -9.86
C TYR A 272 -22.38 -13.01 -11.22
N ALA A 273 -21.96 -12.33 -12.31
CA ALA A 273 -22.71 -12.21 -13.57
C ALA A 273 -23.27 -13.53 -14.12
N PHE A 274 -22.49 -14.61 -14.05
CA PHE A 274 -22.82 -15.96 -14.49
C PHE A 274 -22.60 -16.99 -13.36
N GLN A 275 -22.65 -16.56 -12.10
CA GLN A 275 -22.47 -17.45 -10.95
C GLN A 275 -23.51 -18.58 -10.99
N ASN A 276 -23.13 -19.79 -10.56
CA ASN A 276 -23.99 -20.97 -10.51
C ASN A 276 -24.59 -21.36 -11.88
N CYS A 277 -23.93 -21.01 -13.00
CA CYS A 277 -24.31 -21.52 -14.31
C CYS A 277 -23.88 -22.98 -14.47
N HIS A 278 -24.50 -23.88 -13.70
CA HIS A 278 -24.12 -25.30 -13.57
C HIS A 278 -24.10 -26.09 -14.90
N SER A 279 -24.73 -25.58 -15.98
CA SER A 279 -24.70 -26.21 -17.31
C SER A 279 -23.60 -25.69 -18.24
N LEU A 280 -22.89 -24.62 -17.85
CA LEU A 280 -21.85 -23.98 -18.65
C LEU A 280 -20.65 -24.92 -18.81
N LYS A 281 -20.21 -25.10 -20.06
CA LYS A 281 -19.08 -25.99 -20.42
C LYS A 281 -17.92 -25.22 -21.04
N THR A 282 -18.23 -24.16 -21.80
CA THR A 282 -17.24 -23.40 -22.57
C THR A 282 -17.41 -21.90 -22.37
N LEU A 283 -16.31 -21.23 -22.04
CA LEU A 283 -16.22 -19.77 -21.97
C LEU A 283 -15.17 -19.26 -22.96
N THR A 284 -15.50 -18.23 -23.73
CA THR A 284 -14.54 -17.49 -24.56
C THR A 284 -14.74 -15.99 -24.39
N LEU A 285 -13.68 -15.30 -23.98
CA LEU A 285 -13.64 -13.85 -23.77
C LEU A 285 -12.50 -13.24 -24.58
N THR A 286 -12.80 -12.26 -25.43
CA THR A 286 -11.80 -11.56 -26.27
C THR A 286 -11.93 -10.05 -26.15
N ASP A 287 -10.83 -9.36 -25.88
CA ASP A 287 -10.80 -7.89 -25.76
C ASP A 287 -11.83 -7.36 -24.74
N CYS A 288 -11.97 -8.05 -23.60
CA CYS A 288 -12.81 -7.59 -22.49
C CYS A 288 -11.94 -7.00 -21.36
N GLY A 289 -12.42 -5.96 -20.68
CA GLY A 289 -11.63 -5.26 -19.67
C GLY A 289 -11.47 -6.06 -18.38
N THR A 290 -12.55 -6.24 -17.63
CA THR A 290 -12.51 -6.95 -16.32
C THR A 290 -13.58 -8.03 -16.19
N ILE A 291 -13.25 -9.07 -15.44
CA ILE A 291 -14.19 -10.03 -14.84
C ILE A 291 -14.32 -9.66 -13.36
N GLY A 292 -15.55 -9.47 -12.89
CA GLY A 292 -15.86 -9.18 -11.48
C GLY A 292 -15.64 -10.37 -10.55
N ASN A 293 -15.90 -10.13 -9.27
CA ASN A 293 -15.75 -11.14 -8.24
C ASN A 293 -16.86 -12.20 -8.35
N TYR A 294 -16.52 -13.48 -8.14
CA TYR A 294 -17.45 -14.62 -8.25
C TYR A 294 -18.20 -14.76 -9.60
N SER A 295 -17.79 -14.06 -10.68
CA SER A 295 -18.61 -13.97 -11.91
C SER A 295 -18.91 -15.30 -12.59
N PHE A 296 -18.07 -16.33 -12.43
CA PHE A 296 -18.32 -17.72 -12.85
C PHE A 296 -18.18 -18.71 -11.67
N GLY A 297 -18.22 -18.22 -10.43
CA GLY A 297 -18.13 -19.05 -9.23
C GLY A 297 -19.26 -20.08 -9.20
N GLY A 298 -18.96 -21.31 -8.79
CA GLY A 298 -19.93 -22.41 -8.80
C GLY A 298 -20.29 -22.96 -10.20
N CYS A 299 -19.55 -22.64 -11.27
CA CYS A 299 -19.74 -23.26 -12.59
C CYS A 299 -18.99 -24.61 -12.70
N GLU A 300 -19.42 -25.61 -11.95
CA GLU A 300 -18.68 -26.86 -11.72
C GLU A 300 -18.50 -27.75 -12.96
N ASN A 301 -19.30 -27.55 -14.01
CA ASN A 301 -19.21 -28.30 -15.27
C ASN A 301 -18.43 -27.56 -16.38
N LEU A 302 -17.88 -26.37 -16.09
CA LEU A 302 -17.01 -25.62 -17.01
C LEU A 302 -15.74 -26.43 -17.28
N THR A 303 -15.46 -26.79 -18.55
CA THR A 303 -14.30 -27.61 -18.94
C THR A 303 -13.24 -26.84 -19.70
N ASP A 304 -13.66 -25.82 -20.46
CA ASP A 304 -12.84 -25.07 -21.41
C ASP A 304 -13.01 -23.56 -21.20
N VAL A 305 -11.92 -22.86 -20.87
CA VAL A 305 -11.87 -21.41 -20.70
C VAL A 305 -10.78 -20.83 -21.57
N ALA A 306 -11.13 -19.92 -22.47
CA ALA A 306 -10.21 -19.14 -23.29
C ALA A 306 -10.41 -17.64 -23.03
N ILE A 307 -9.37 -16.96 -22.55
CA ILE A 307 -9.38 -15.53 -22.23
C ILE A 307 -8.21 -14.87 -22.97
N THR A 308 -8.49 -13.85 -23.76
CA THR A 308 -7.49 -13.11 -24.54
C THR A 308 -7.68 -11.61 -24.36
N ASN A 309 -6.59 -10.90 -24.03
CA ASN A 309 -6.55 -9.46 -23.77
C ASN A 309 -7.53 -9.05 -22.66
N LEU A 310 -7.20 -9.38 -21.41
CA LEU A 310 -8.00 -9.07 -20.23
C LEU A 310 -7.16 -8.35 -19.16
N ASP A 311 -7.69 -7.31 -18.54
CA ASP A 311 -6.97 -6.57 -17.50
C ASP A 311 -6.97 -7.32 -16.16
N VAL A 312 -8.15 -7.72 -15.68
CA VAL A 312 -8.33 -8.32 -14.35
C VAL A 312 -9.30 -9.50 -14.38
N ILE A 313 -8.85 -10.66 -13.91
CA ILE A 313 -9.71 -11.76 -13.43
C ILE A 313 -10.00 -11.52 -11.95
N GLY A 314 -11.27 -11.32 -11.60
CA GLY A 314 -11.72 -11.00 -10.23
C GLY A 314 -11.57 -12.13 -9.22
N GLU A 315 -11.76 -11.78 -7.94
CA GLU A 315 -11.64 -12.68 -6.79
C GLU A 315 -12.65 -13.81 -6.88
N ASP A 316 -12.22 -15.04 -6.58
CA ASP A 316 -13.05 -16.26 -6.61
C ASP A 316 -13.83 -16.49 -7.94
N SER A 317 -13.42 -15.83 -9.02
CA SER A 317 -14.24 -15.72 -10.23
C SER A 317 -14.49 -17.05 -10.95
N PHE A 318 -13.64 -18.07 -10.78
CA PHE A 318 -13.86 -19.45 -11.22
C PHE A 318 -13.78 -20.46 -10.06
N ALA A 319 -13.83 -19.99 -8.81
CA ALA A 319 -13.70 -20.84 -7.63
C ALA A 319 -14.93 -21.73 -7.39
N ILE A 320 -14.69 -22.84 -6.69
CA ILE A 320 -15.73 -23.74 -6.19
C ILE A 320 -15.56 -23.89 -4.67
N HIS A 321 -16.54 -23.38 -3.92
CA HIS A 321 -16.57 -23.43 -2.45
C HIS A 321 -17.58 -24.44 -1.88
N ASP A 322 -18.44 -25.02 -2.73
CA ASP A 322 -19.45 -26.00 -2.32
C ASP A 322 -18.81 -27.33 -1.88
N GLU A 323 -19.06 -27.75 -0.64
CA GLU A 323 -18.44 -28.95 -0.04
C GLU A 323 -18.72 -30.22 -0.89
N GLY A 324 -17.64 -30.84 -1.38
CA GLY A 324 -17.71 -32.06 -2.19
C GLY A 324 -18.10 -31.84 -3.66
N VAL A 325 -18.23 -30.59 -4.10
CA VAL A 325 -18.30 -30.18 -5.51
C VAL A 325 -16.90 -29.77 -5.96
N TYR A 326 -16.54 -30.09 -7.20
CA TYR A 326 -15.21 -29.80 -7.74
C TYR A 326 -15.33 -29.29 -9.18
N SER A 327 -14.50 -28.31 -9.51
CA SER A 327 -14.44 -27.75 -10.86
C SER A 327 -14.06 -28.82 -11.89
N SER A 328 -14.65 -28.70 -13.08
CA SER A 328 -14.33 -29.54 -14.23
C SER A 328 -13.28 -28.95 -15.16
N LEU A 329 -12.76 -27.77 -14.83
CA LEU A 329 -11.84 -27.01 -15.67
C LEU A 329 -10.60 -27.83 -15.94
N THR A 330 -10.39 -28.14 -17.22
CA THR A 330 -9.26 -28.96 -17.69
C THR A 330 -8.40 -28.18 -18.66
N ASN A 331 -9.03 -27.38 -19.54
CA ASN A 331 -8.35 -26.58 -20.56
C ASN A 331 -8.51 -25.09 -20.20
N LEU A 332 -7.46 -24.49 -19.63
CA LEU A 332 -7.37 -23.06 -19.38
C LEU A 332 -6.36 -22.44 -20.35
N THR A 333 -6.79 -21.44 -21.12
CA THR A 333 -5.92 -20.64 -22.00
C THR A 333 -6.05 -19.18 -21.60
N LEU A 334 -4.95 -18.61 -21.09
CA LEU A 334 -4.81 -17.21 -20.79
C LEU A 334 -3.79 -16.62 -21.77
N HIS A 335 -4.13 -15.51 -22.42
CA HIS A 335 -3.17 -14.77 -23.25
C HIS A 335 -3.32 -13.28 -23.00
N ASN A 336 -2.23 -12.63 -22.58
CA ASN A 336 -2.23 -11.20 -22.22
C ASN A 336 -3.32 -10.90 -21.17
N VAL A 337 -3.28 -11.65 -20.06
CA VAL A 337 -4.13 -11.47 -18.88
C VAL A 337 -3.28 -10.87 -17.78
N ARG A 338 -3.49 -9.60 -17.45
CA ARG A 338 -2.53 -8.83 -16.64
C ARG A 338 -2.59 -9.16 -15.15
N TYR A 339 -3.79 -9.31 -14.57
CA TYR A 339 -4.01 -9.57 -13.14
C TYR A 339 -4.91 -10.79 -12.95
N ILE A 340 -4.48 -11.70 -12.07
CA ILE A 340 -5.29 -12.81 -11.54
C ILE A 340 -5.45 -12.57 -10.04
N SER A 341 -6.69 -12.30 -9.61
CA SER A 341 -6.97 -11.95 -8.20
C SER A 341 -6.95 -13.18 -7.28
N SER A 342 -7.10 -12.93 -5.98
CA SER A 342 -7.11 -13.98 -4.96
C SER A 342 -8.21 -15.03 -5.23
N GLY A 343 -7.92 -16.30 -4.94
CA GLY A 343 -8.86 -17.42 -5.10
C GLY A 343 -9.38 -17.68 -6.53
N ALA A 344 -8.95 -16.93 -7.55
CA ALA A 344 -9.59 -16.88 -8.87
C ALA A 344 -9.84 -18.26 -9.53
N PHE A 345 -8.93 -19.22 -9.37
CA PHE A 345 -9.08 -20.60 -9.84
C PHE A 345 -9.02 -21.62 -8.70
N GLU A 346 -9.40 -21.24 -7.48
CA GLU A 346 -9.39 -22.15 -6.32
C GLU A 346 -10.23 -23.42 -6.58
N ASN A 347 -9.70 -24.57 -6.14
CA ASN A 347 -10.31 -25.89 -6.29
C ASN A 347 -10.56 -26.30 -7.76
N CYS A 348 -9.78 -25.75 -8.71
CA CYS A 348 -9.65 -26.25 -10.09
C CYS A 348 -8.87 -27.57 -10.16
N THR A 349 -9.33 -28.59 -9.42
CA THR A 349 -8.68 -29.88 -9.20
C THR A 349 -8.36 -30.68 -10.47
N LYS A 350 -8.97 -30.39 -11.63
CA LYS A 350 -8.68 -31.07 -12.92
C LYS A 350 -7.69 -30.30 -13.82
N LEU A 351 -7.31 -29.09 -13.43
CA LEU A 351 -6.32 -28.29 -14.14
C LEU A 351 -4.95 -28.97 -14.02
N THR A 352 -4.20 -29.05 -15.12
CA THR A 352 -2.92 -29.79 -15.18
C THR A 352 -1.73 -28.94 -15.57
N SER A 353 -1.97 -27.87 -16.34
CA SER A 353 -0.98 -26.89 -16.76
C SER A 353 -1.56 -25.48 -16.80
N VAL A 354 -0.75 -24.45 -16.50
CA VAL A 354 -1.11 -23.04 -16.66
C VAL A 354 0.06 -22.27 -17.27
N ASP A 355 -0.25 -21.52 -18.33
CA ASP A 355 0.64 -20.49 -18.88
C ASP A 355 0.25 -19.12 -18.31
N LEU A 356 1.24 -18.33 -17.90
CA LEU A 356 1.10 -17.01 -17.28
C LEU A 356 1.74 -15.90 -18.13
N ASP A 357 1.97 -16.12 -19.43
CA ASP A 357 2.50 -15.10 -20.34
C ASP A 357 1.67 -13.80 -20.33
N GLY A 358 2.34 -12.68 -20.07
CA GLY A 358 1.73 -11.36 -19.90
C GLY A 358 1.10 -11.06 -18.52
N CYS A 359 1.12 -12.00 -17.57
CA CYS A 359 0.64 -11.75 -16.21
C CYS A 359 1.66 -10.94 -15.39
N GLU A 360 1.20 -9.93 -14.65
CA GLU A 360 1.99 -9.07 -13.76
C GLU A 360 1.76 -9.40 -12.27
N TYR A 361 0.57 -9.94 -11.93
CA TYR A 361 0.13 -10.13 -10.55
C TYR A 361 -0.71 -11.41 -10.40
N LEU A 362 -0.34 -12.23 -9.42
CA LEU A 362 -1.06 -13.41 -9.00
C LEU A 362 -1.44 -13.29 -7.51
N GLY A 363 -2.74 -13.25 -7.21
CA GLY A 363 -3.27 -13.08 -5.85
C GLY A 363 -3.11 -14.31 -4.95
N GLY A 364 -3.36 -14.11 -3.65
CA GLY A 364 -3.31 -15.18 -2.66
C GLY A 364 -4.36 -16.27 -2.95
N ASN A 365 -3.97 -17.53 -2.79
CA ASN A 365 -4.79 -18.71 -3.07
C ASN A 365 -5.32 -18.84 -4.51
N ALA A 366 -4.82 -18.06 -5.48
CA ALA A 366 -5.34 -18.02 -6.85
C ALA A 366 -5.38 -19.39 -7.56
N PHE A 367 -4.49 -20.33 -7.21
CA PHE A 367 -4.51 -21.72 -7.67
C PHE A 367 -4.60 -22.74 -6.51
N SER A 368 -5.11 -22.32 -5.35
CA SER A 368 -5.15 -23.19 -4.19
C SER A 368 -6.04 -24.42 -4.42
N GLY A 369 -5.66 -25.57 -3.87
CA GLY A 369 -6.37 -26.83 -4.09
C GLY A 369 -6.33 -27.37 -5.53
N CYS A 370 -5.56 -26.77 -6.47
CA CYS A 370 -5.36 -27.29 -7.83
C CYS A 370 -4.44 -28.53 -7.85
N THR A 371 -4.86 -29.59 -7.17
CA THR A 371 -4.06 -30.78 -6.81
C THR A 371 -3.53 -31.64 -7.96
N ASN A 372 -3.96 -31.42 -9.22
CA ASN A 372 -3.38 -32.07 -10.40
C ASN A 372 -2.54 -31.11 -11.28
N LEU A 373 -2.35 -29.85 -10.87
CA LEU A 373 -1.47 -28.91 -11.54
C LEU A 373 -0.03 -29.41 -11.38
N THR A 374 0.67 -29.59 -12.50
CA THR A 374 2.03 -30.13 -12.54
C THR A 374 2.98 -29.36 -13.46
N ASP A 375 2.46 -28.41 -14.23
CA ASP A 375 3.22 -27.58 -15.17
C ASP A 375 2.74 -26.12 -15.06
N ILE A 376 3.41 -25.33 -14.23
CA ILE A 376 3.21 -23.87 -14.13
C ILE A 376 4.59 -23.22 -13.99
N VAL A 377 4.79 -22.13 -14.72
CA VAL A 377 6.00 -21.31 -14.64
C VAL A 377 5.59 -19.93 -14.14
N VAL A 378 6.20 -19.48 -13.04
CA VAL A 378 5.97 -18.15 -12.46
C VAL A 378 7.26 -17.34 -12.60
N PRO A 379 7.40 -16.50 -13.64
CA PRO A 379 8.56 -15.62 -13.79
C PRO A 379 8.80 -14.69 -12.59
N ASP A 380 10.07 -14.38 -12.30
CA ASP A 380 10.51 -13.55 -11.17
C ASP A 380 9.86 -12.16 -11.11
N TYR A 381 9.41 -11.62 -12.26
CA TYR A 381 8.75 -10.31 -12.33
C TYR A 381 7.27 -10.34 -11.94
N ILE A 382 6.64 -11.53 -11.83
CA ILE A 382 5.26 -11.64 -11.37
C ILE A 382 5.23 -11.42 -9.86
N ARG A 383 4.37 -10.50 -9.40
CA ARG A 383 4.08 -10.33 -7.98
C ARG A 383 3.23 -11.50 -7.48
N LEU A 384 3.71 -12.21 -6.46
CA LEU A 384 3.29 -13.58 -6.16
C LEU A 384 2.65 -13.72 -4.77
N GLY A 385 1.32 -13.91 -4.74
CA GLY A 385 0.58 -14.33 -3.55
C GLY A 385 0.88 -15.77 -3.12
N TYR A 386 0.52 -16.10 -1.88
CA TYR A 386 0.66 -17.46 -1.35
C TYR A 386 -0.23 -18.47 -2.10
N SER A 387 0.19 -19.72 -2.23
CA SER A 387 -0.72 -20.83 -2.55
C SER A 387 -0.14 -22.15 -2.04
N ASP A 388 -0.95 -22.90 -1.29
CA ASP A 388 -0.63 -24.22 -0.71
C ASP A 388 0.06 -25.19 -1.68
N ILE A 389 -0.36 -25.22 -2.95
CA ILE A 389 0.23 -26.11 -3.96
C ILE A 389 1.66 -25.74 -4.40
N PHE A 390 2.13 -24.50 -4.18
CA PHE A 390 3.42 -24.04 -4.72
C PHE A 390 4.65 -24.69 -4.07
N VAL A 391 4.49 -25.29 -2.88
CA VAL A 391 5.51 -26.15 -2.25
C VAL A 391 5.94 -27.34 -3.13
N ASN A 392 5.09 -27.76 -4.08
CA ASN A 392 5.37 -28.85 -5.01
C ASN A 392 6.20 -28.43 -6.24
N PHE A 393 6.55 -27.14 -6.38
CA PHE A 393 7.22 -26.57 -7.56
C PHE A 393 8.62 -26.04 -7.18
N PRO A 394 9.71 -26.78 -7.49
CA PRO A 394 11.06 -26.44 -7.03
C PRO A 394 11.53 -25.03 -7.38
N ASP A 395 11.19 -24.51 -8.56
CA ASP A 395 11.61 -23.18 -8.99
C ASP A 395 10.87 -22.07 -8.20
N ILE A 396 9.62 -22.30 -7.79
CA ILE A 396 8.86 -21.37 -6.94
C ILE A 396 9.36 -21.44 -5.49
N MET A 397 9.68 -22.65 -5.00
CA MET A 397 10.28 -22.83 -3.69
C MET A 397 11.66 -22.18 -3.58
N ALA A 398 12.53 -22.35 -4.58
CA ALA A 398 13.82 -21.67 -4.63
C ALA A 398 13.68 -20.14 -4.67
N ARG A 399 12.64 -19.61 -5.32
CA ARG A 399 12.30 -18.17 -5.27
C ARG A 399 11.86 -17.74 -3.87
N MET A 400 11.07 -18.55 -3.16
CA MET A 400 10.62 -18.27 -1.78
C MET A 400 11.81 -18.32 -0.80
N GLU A 401 12.62 -19.36 -0.85
CA GLU A 401 13.81 -19.53 0.00
C GLU A 401 14.73 -18.30 -0.12
N ALA A 402 14.96 -17.81 -1.35
CA ALA A 402 15.86 -16.71 -1.65
C ALA A 402 15.36 -15.28 -1.31
N ILE A 403 14.16 -15.08 -0.73
CA ILE A 403 13.62 -13.73 -0.49
C ILE A 403 14.44 -12.98 0.58
N LEU A 404 14.68 -13.65 1.71
CA LEU A 404 15.41 -13.14 2.88
C LEU A 404 16.61 -14.01 3.27
N ASP A 405 17.10 -14.84 2.33
CA ASP A 405 18.32 -15.64 2.49
C ASP A 405 19.53 -14.77 2.90
N GLY A 406 20.21 -15.17 3.97
CA GLY A 406 21.37 -14.49 4.52
C GLY A 406 21.09 -13.08 5.04
N GLN A 407 19.83 -12.74 5.36
CA GLN A 407 19.48 -11.46 6.00
C GLN A 407 19.51 -11.52 7.53
N PHE A 408 19.83 -12.67 8.11
CA PHE A 408 20.26 -12.86 9.49
C PHE A 408 21.66 -13.46 9.49
N ASP A 409 22.60 -12.80 10.15
CA ASP A 409 23.97 -13.27 10.30
C ASP A 409 24.32 -13.27 11.78
N LEU A 410 24.83 -14.40 12.28
CA LEU A 410 25.26 -14.55 13.65
C LEU A 410 26.77 -14.79 13.71
N GLU A 411 27.49 -13.82 14.28
CA GLU A 411 28.90 -14.01 14.63
C GLU A 411 29.03 -15.14 15.68
N SER A 412 30.14 -15.88 15.64
CA SER A 412 30.32 -16.99 16.57
C SER A 412 30.49 -16.51 18.01
N ALA A 413 29.58 -16.95 18.88
CA ALA A 413 29.63 -16.71 20.33
C ALA A 413 30.78 -17.45 21.05
N GLU A 414 31.74 -18.07 20.35
CA GLU A 414 32.89 -18.77 20.94
C GLU A 414 34.00 -17.84 21.48
N LEU A 415 34.06 -16.60 21.00
CA LEU A 415 35.09 -15.62 21.37
C LEU A 415 34.54 -14.54 22.31
N ILE A 416 35.42 -13.99 23.14
CA ILE A 416 35.17 -12.71 23.84
C ILE A 416 36.26 -11.75 23.38
N ASP A 417 35.92 -10.89 22.43
CA ASP A 417 36.88 -10.00 21.80
C ASP A 417 37.10 -8.72 22.63
N GLU A 418 38.36 -8.37 22.87
CA GLU A 418 38.72 -7.13 23.58
C GLU A 418 38.55 -5.92 22.66
N ILE A 419 37.66 -4.98 22.99
CA ILE A 419 37.57 -3.70 22.27
C ILE A 419 38.79 -2.85 22.61
N LEU A 420 39.67 -2.71 21.61
CA LEU A 420 40.81 -1.79 21.68
C LEU A 420 40.45 -0.42 21.05
N PRO A 421 40.87 0.70 21.68
CA PRO A 421 40.77 2.04 21.09
C PRO A 421 41.49 2.12 19.74
N GLN A 422 40.89 2.82 18.78
CA GLN A 422 41.34 2.87 17.38
C GLN A 422 42.41 3.94 17.11
N GLY A 423 43.09 4.43 18.16
CA GLY A 423 44.19 5.41 18.03
C GLY A 423 43.74 6.85 17.82
N TRP A 424 42.53 7.20 18.26
CA TRP A 424 42.02 8.58 18.23
C TRP A 424 42.80 9.50 19.19
N THR A 425 42.72 10.82 18.96
CA THR A 425 43.51 11.84 19.68
C THR A 425 43.36 11.78 21.19
N SER A 426 42.15 11.50 21.68
CA SER A 426 41.90 11.17 23.08
C SER A 426 40.96 9.98 23.15
N TYR A 427 41.23 9.04 24.07
CA TYR A 427 40.37 7.90 24.34
C TYR A 427 40.28 7.60 25.83
N ARG A 428 39.23 6.87 26.22
CA ARG A 428 38.99 6.32 27.56
C ARG A 428 38.43 4.90 27.40
N ILE A 429 38.74 4.07 28.38
CA ILE A 429 38.30 2.67 28.48
C ILE A 429 37.41 2.58 29.72
N GLY A 430 36.34 1.79 29.66
CA GLY A 430 35.40 1.61 30.76
C GLY A 430 36.05 1.02 32.01
N GLU A 431 35.64 1.50 33.18
CA GLU A 431 36.18 1.11 34.48
C GLU A 431 35.89 -0.36 34.83
N GLN A 432 34.83 -0.93 34.25
CA GLN A 432 34.35 -2.30 34.50
C GLN A 432 34.54 -3.23 33.29
N ASN A 433 35.39 -2.87 32.31
CA ASN A 433 35.64 -3.72 31.14
C ASN A 433 36.13 -5.12 31.56
N SER A 434 35.42 -6.16 31.10
CA SER A 434 35.74 -7.56 31.34
C SER A 434 35.56 -8.40 30.07
N ALA A 435 36.34 -9.48 29.99
CA ALA A 435 36.39 -10.40 28.84
C ALA A 435 36.59 -11.86 29.31
N VAL A 436 35.91 -12.25 30.40
CA VAL A 436 36.17 -13.48 31.18
C VAL A 436 34.93 -14.36 31.28
N SER A 437 33.76 -13.76 31.51
CA SER A 437 32.47 -14.44 31.62
C SER A 437 31.67 -14.33 30.32
N TYR A 438 30.71 -15.24 30.13
CA TYR A 438 29.63 -15.05 29.16
C TYR A 438 28.36 -14.50 29.83
N GLU A 439 28.31 -14.51 31.16
CA GLU A 439 27.18 -14.03 31.96
C GLU A 439 27.41 -12.57 32.35
N GLY A 440 26.98 -11.63 31.51
CA GLY A 440 26.91 -10.19 31.82
C GLY A 440 28.21 -9.39 31.76
N ASP A 441 29.32 -9.95 31.27
CA ASP A 441 30.54 -9.16 31.02
C ASP A 441 30.28 -8.09 29.95
N THR A 442 30.80 -6.87 30.20
CA THR A 442 30.69 -5.75 29.27
C THR A 442 32.06 -5.14 28.98
N GLN A 443 32.15 -4.46 27.83
CA GLN A 443 33.28 -3.61 27.49
C GLN A 443 32.79 -2.32 26.85
N LEU A 444 33.45 -1.22 27.21
CA LEU A 444 33.12 0.12 26.76
C LEU A 444 34.40 0.89 26.44
N THR A 445 34.40 1.65 25.35
CA THR A 445 35.43 2.65 25.04
C THR A 445 34.78 3.90 24.50
N LYS A 446 35.28 5.09 24.89
CA LYS A 446 34.89 6.38 24.31
C LYS A 446 36.12 7.07 23.73
N GLU A 447 36.01 7.55 22.50
CA GLU A 447 37.09 8.10 21.69
C GLU A 447 36.65 9.45 21.09
N ALA A 448 37.56 10.41 21.02
CA ALA A 448 37.29 11.72 20.46
C ALA A 448 38.52 12.33 19.74
N LYS A 449 38.25 13.17 18.74
CA LYS A 449 39.25 13.96 18.01
C LYS A 449 38.59 15.20 17.39
N TRP A 450 39.35 16.24 17.12
CA TRP A 450 38.90 17.30 16.20
C TRP A 450 38.80 16.77 14.77
N SER A 451 37.71 17.10 14.07
CA SER A 451 37.45 16.71 12.68
C SER A 451 37.86 17.79 11.67
N ASP A 452 38.05 19.03 12.14
CA ASP A 452 38.44 20.21 11.37
C ASP A 452 39.80 20.80 11.81
N GLU A 453 40.44 21.55 10.91
CA GLU A 453 41.74 22.21 11.18
C GLU A 453 41.62 23.34 12.22
N ASP A 454 40.48 24.05 12.26
CA ASP A 454 40.20 25.14 13.20
C ASP A 454 39.83 24.64 14.63
N LYS A 455 39.70 23.31 14.78
CA LYS A 455 39.37 22.60 16.02
C LYS A 455 38.07 23.11 16.65
N THR A 456 37.01 23.11 15.87
CA THR A 456 35.68 23.61 16.26
C THR A 456 34.62 22.52 16.26
N THR A 457 34.86 21.40 15.57
CA THR A 457 33.96 20.24 15.51
C THR A 457 34.72 19.00 15.97
N ALA A 458 34.23 18.34 17.02
CA ALA A 458 34.76 17.08 17.50
C ALA A 458 33.97 15.91 16.88
N ASP A 459 34.68 14.91 16.34
CA ASP A 459 34.09 13.58 16.14
C ASP A 459 34.17 12.83 17.49
N VAL A 460 33.09 12.13 17.85
CA VAL A 460 33.01 11.24 19.02
C VAL A 460 32.59 9.84 18.57
N LEU A 461 33.24 8.81 19.12
CA LEU A 461 32.92 7.40 18.93
C LEU A 461 32.85 6.68 20.28
N ILE A 462 31.71 6.06 20.57
CA ILE A 462 31.52 5.11 21.65
C ILE A 462 31.42 3.72 21.04
N GLN A 463 32.22 2.77 21.54
CA GLN A 463 32.14 1.36 21.18
C GLN A 463 31.74 0.56 22.43
N ALA A 464 30.72 -0.29 22.31
CA ALA A 464 30.19 -1.11 23.39
C ALA A 464 30.13 -2.59 22.96
N TYR A 465 30.31 -3.50 23.91
CA TYR A 465 30.18 -4.94 23.72
C TYR A 465 29.66 -5.55 25.01
N TYR A 466 28.83 -6.58 24.90
CA TYR A 466 28.30 -7.31 26.05
C TYR A 466 28.12 -8.79 25.72
N THR A 467 28.17 -9.61 26.77
CA THR A 467 27.91 -11.05 26.71
C THR A 467 26.62 -11.40 27.44
N ALA A 468 25.86 -12.36 26.91
CA ALA A 468 24.67 -12.91 27.55
C ALA A 468 24.79 -14.43 27.73
N GLU A 469 23.86 -15.06 28.46
CA GLU A 469 23.82 -16.51 28.54
C GLU A 469 23.66 -17.11 27.12
N ARG A 470 24.60 -17.97 26.71
CA ARG A 470 24.63 -18.62 25.38
C ARG A 470 23.40 -19.51 25.11
N GLN A 471 22.70 -19.90 26.16
CA GLN A 471 21.50 -20.73 26.07
C GLN A 471 20.25 -19.85 25.98
N MET A 472 19.60 -19.88 24.82
CA MET A 472 18.27 -19.30 24.61
C MET A 472 17.51 -20.15 23.60
N ASP A 473 16.33 -20.64 23.99
CA ASP A 473 15.44 -21.37 23.09
C ASP A 473 14.34 -20.42 22.57
N PHE A 474 13.91 -20.59 21.32
CA PHE A 474 12.95 -19.70 20.67
C PHE A 474 11.67 -20.44 20.29
N VAL A 475 10.52 -19.85 20.61
CA VAL A 475 9.20 -20.28 20.11
C VAL A 475 8.70 -19.21 19.14
N PHE A 476 8.71 -19.51 17.85
CA PHE A 476 8.14 -18.63 16.83
C PHE A 476 6.65 -18.92 16.68
N VAL A 477 5.80 -17.93 16.92
CA VAL A 477 4.35 -18.02 16.76
C VAL A 477 3.99 -17.31 15.47
N ALA A 478 3.61 -18.06 14.44
CA ALA A 478 3.34 -17.58 13.10
C ALA A 478 1.84 -17.44 12.87
N ASP A 479 1.37 -16.24 12.52
CA ASP A 479 0.03 -16.04 11.99
C ASP A 479 -0.10 -16.79 10.65
N CYS A 480 -1.18 -17.57 10.54
CA CYS A 480 -1.51 -18.39 9.40
C CYS A 480 -2.93 -18.10 8.88
N SER A 481 -3.44 -16.89 9.15
CA SER A 481 -4.71 -16.37 8.65
C SER A 481 -4.62 -15.93 7.17
N ASN A 482 -5.78 -15.73 6.56
CA ASN A 482 -5.91 -15.42 5.12
C ASN A 482 -5.30 -14.05 4.72
N SER A 483 -5.11 -13.12 5.67
CA SER A 483 -4.47 -11.82 5.42
C SER A 483 -3.00 -11.97 5.01
N MET A 484 -2.31 -12.97 5.56
CA MET A 484 -0.91 -13.30 5.26
C MET A 484 -0.70 -13.79 3.82
N ALA A 485 -1.74 -14.31 3.16
CA ALA A 485 -1.66 -14.82 1.78
C ALA A 485 -1.50 -13.72 0.72
N GLY A 486 -1.89 -12.49 1.08
CA GLY A 486 -1.69 -11.29 0.27
C GLY A 486 -0.24 -10.78 0.29
N ILE A 487 0.09 -10.01 -0.74
CA ILE A 487 1.32 -9.22 -0.82
C ILE A 487 1.17 -7.98 0.08
N GLY A 488 2.18 -7.64 0.88
CA GLY A 488 2.07 -6.65 1.96
C GLY A 488 1.77 -5.23 1.47
N ASN A 489 2.63 -4.69 0.60
CA ASN A 489 2.50 -3.35 0.04
C ASN A 489 2.62 -3.34 -1.50
N THR A 490 2.81 -2.18 -2.13
CA THR A 490 2.88 -2.04 -3.61
C THR A 490 4.26 -2.32 -4.23
N TYR A 491 5.32 -2.33 -3.41
CA TYR A 491 6.71 -2.61 -3.79
C TYR A 491 7.08 -4.07 -3.58
N ASP A 492 6.45 -4.73 -2.60
CA ASP A 492 6.68 -6.15 -2.32
C ASP A 492 6.35 -7.02 -3.54
N MET A 493 7.21 -8.03 -3.76
CA MET A 493 7.12 -8.98 -4.87
C MET A 493 6.48 -10.31 -4.49
N ASN A 494 6.33 -10.61 -3.20
CA ASN A 494 5.84 -11.88 -2.68
C ASN A 494 4.81 -11.66 -1.55
N SER A 495 4.13 -12.72 -1.13
CA SER A 495 3.20 -12.67 0.01
C SER A 495 3.93 -12.51 1.34
N LYS A 496 3.23 -11.96 2.34
CA LYS A 496 3.72 -11.90 3.72
C LYS A 496 4.04 -13.29 4.27
N PHE A 497 3.25 -14.30 3.89
CA PHE A 497 3.55 -15.72 4.11
C PHE A 497 4.94 -16.14 3.62
N TYR A 498 5.31 -15.83 2.37
CA TYR A 498 6.61 -16.24 1.81
C TYR A 498 7.78 -15.48 2.43
N ASP A 499 7.61 -14.18 2.69
CA ASP A 499 8.59 -13.39 3.45
C ASP A 499 8.81 -14.01 4.85
N MET A 500 7.72 -14.39 5.55
CA MET A 500 7.78 -15.05 6.86
C MET A 500 8.43 -16.43 6.78
N GLN A 501 8.07 -17.29 5.82
CA GLN A 501 8.68 -18.61 5.65
C GLN A 501 10.17 -18.49 5.32
N SER A 502 10.56 -17.62 4.38
CA SER A 502 11.95 -17.35 4.04
C SER A 502 12.74 -16.88 5.26
N LYS A 503 12.19 -15.92 6.03
CA LYS A 503 12.87 -15.43 7.24
C LYS A 503 12.99 -16.50 8.33
N LEU A 504 11.95 -17.32 8.51
CA LEU A 504 11.98 -18.42 9.46
C LEU A 504 13.00 -19.49 9.08
N LEU A 505 13.25 -19.74 7.78
CA LEU A 505 14.33 -20.63 7.33
C LEU A 505 15.71 -20.05 7.66
N ASP A 506 15.96 -18.79 7.30
CA ASP A 506 17.19 -18.01 7.53
C ASP A 506 17.57 -17.99 9.04
N VAL A 507 16.64 -17.60 9.92
CA VAL A 507 16.91 -17.60 11.37
C VAL A 507 17.08 -18.99 11.97
N THR A 508 16.40 -19.99 11.43
CA THR A 508 16.48 -21.38 11.91
C THR A 508 17.83 -22.00 11.59
N GLU A 509 18.39 -21.74 10.40
CA GLU A 509 19.72 -22.22 10.05
C GLU A 509 20.79 -21.59 10.97
N GLN A 510 20.79 -20.26 11.14
CA GLN A 510 21.76 -19.58 12.00
C GLN A 510 21.67 -20.03 13.46
N LEU A 511 20.48 -20.00 14.07
CA LEU A 511 20.30 -20.37 15.49
C LEU A 511 20.70 -21.83 15.77
N LEU A 512 20.53 -22.75 14.82
CA LEU A 512 20.86 -24.17 15.01
C LEU A 512 22.28 -24.55 14.57
N THR A 513 23.01 -23.69 13.84
CA THR A 513 24.33 -24.04 13.28
C THR A 513 25.49 -23.12 13.71
N THR A 514 25.22 -21.88 14.11
CA THR A 514 26.29 -20.93 14.46
C THR A 514 27.05 -21.35 15.73
N PRO A 515 28.39 -21.51 15.67
CA PRO A 515 29.15 -22.02 16.81
C PRO A 515 29.11 -21.09 18.03
N GLY A 516 28.92 -21.68 19.21
CA GLY A 516 28.94 -20.98 20.49
C GLY A 516 27.57 -20.76 21.13
N TYR A 517 26.48 -20.83 20.36
CA TYR A 517 25.11 -20.77 20.87
C TYR A 517 24.59 -22.15 21.30
N ASP A 518 23.71 -22.19 22.32
CA ASP A 518 22.95 -23.37 22.74
C ASP A 518 21.45 -23.08 22.57
N CYS A 519 21.01 -23.10 21.31
CA CYS A 519 19.63 -22.81 20.94
C CYS A 519 18.85 -24.07 20.53
N LYS A 520 17.54 -23.99 20.75
CA LYS A 520 16.54 -24.81 20.08
C LYS A 520 15.46 -23.89 19.52
N VAL A 521 14.77 -24.35 18.49
CA VAL A 521 13.61 -23.65 17.92
C VAL A 521 12.37 -24.53 17.98
N ALA A 522 11.21 -23.92 18.19
CA ALA A 522 9.90 -24.53 18.00
C ALA A 522 8.97 -23.52 17.33
N TYR A 523 7.90 -24.01 16.72
CA TYR A 523 6.92 -23.20 16.01
C TYR A 523 5.52 -23.49 16.56
N ALA A 524 4.73 -22.43 16.68
CA ALA A 524 3.29 -22.49 16.83
C ALA A 524 2.64 -21.77 15.65
N THR A 525 1.57 -22.31 15.09
CA THR A 525 0.81 -21.68 13.99
C THR A 525 -0.62 -21.45 14.42
N PHE A 526 -1.26 -20.38 13.93
CA PHE A 526 -2.65 -20.08 14.31
C PHE A 526 -3.47 -19.39 13.22
N GLY A 527 -4.74 -19.73 13.17
CA GLY A 527 -5.79 -19.06 12.42
C GLY A 527 -6.87 -18.55 13.39
N GLU A 528 -8.15 -18.80 13.08
CA GLU A 528 -9.27 -18.39 13.92
C GLU A 528 -9.60 -19.48 14.96
N SER A 529 -9.78 -20.71 14.46
CA SER A 529 -10.05 -21.91 15.27
C SER A 529 -8.95 -22.97 15.12
N GLU A 530 -8.19 -22.83 14.04
CA GLU A 530 -7.07 -23.63 13.60
C GLU A 530 -5.81 -23.24 14.38
N SER A 531 -5.04 -24.24 14.79
CA SER A 531 -3.67 -24.04 15.28
C SER A 531 -2.91 -25.36 15.33
N SER A 532 -1.58 -25.26 15.28
CA SER A 532 -0.66 -26.38 15.40
C SER A 532 0.58 -25.98 16.22
N ALA A 533 1.33 -26.97 16.68
CA ALA A 533 2.61 -26.77 17.38
C ALA A 533 3.59 -27.87 16.96
N SER A 534 4.84 -27.48 16.72
CA SER A 534 5.94 -28.42 16.49
C SER A 534 6.44 -29.06 17.79
N GLN A 535 7.50 -29.86 17.71
CA GLN A 535 8.38 -30.09 18.84
C GLN A 535 9.51 -29.05 18.86
N PHE A 536 10.31 -28.99 19.94
CA PHE A 536 11.59 -28.29 19.89
C PHE A 536 12.61 -29.08 19.08
N TYR A 537 13.21 -28.45 18.08
CA TYR A 537 14.30 -28.97 17.26
C TYR A 537 15.64 -28.46 17.79
N GLY A 538 16.59 -29.37 17.98
CA GLY A 538 17.98 -29.02 18.33
C GLY A 538 18.92 -28.92 17.12
N THR A 539 20.19 -28.63 17.39
CA THR A 539 21.27 -28.46 16.39
C THR A 539 21.50 -29.68 15.46
N THR A 540 20.94 -30.85 15.78
CA THR A 540 20.98 -32.06 14.93
C THR A 540 19.72 -32.27 14.08
N GLU A 541 18.75 -31.35 14.14
CA GLU A 541 17.40 -31.53 13.58
C GLU A 541 16.99 -30.41 12.61
N LEU A 542 17.95 -29.62 12.12
CA LEU A 542 17.75 -28.50 11.18
C LEU A 542 16.76 -28.83 10.05
N SER A 543 16.95 -29.93 9.33
CA SER A 543 16.05 -30.30 8.23
C SER A 543 14.61 -30.56 8.68
N ASN A 544 14.40 -31.12 9.88
CA ASN A 544 13.04 -31.34 10.41
C ASN A 544 12.35 -30.02 10.79
N ALA A 545 13.13 -28.99 11.14
CA ALA A 545 12.63 -27.65 11.42
C ALA A 545 12.29 -26.90 10.13
N GLN A 546 13.17 -26.97 9.12
CA GLN A 546 12.94 -26.41 7.78
C GLN A 546 11.75 -27.08 7.07
N ASP A 547 11.59 -28.41 7.23
CA ASP A 547 10.41 -29.14 6.73
C ASP A 547 9.10 -28.61 7.35
N PHE A 548 9.08 -28.29 8.64
CA PHE A 548 7.90 -27.70 9.30
C PHE A 548 7.60 -26.30 8.77
N VAL A 549 8.63 -25.44 8.65
CA VAL A 549 8.48 -24.07 8.12
C VAL A 549 7.92 -24.06 6.70
N THR A 550 8.29 -25.04 5.86
CA THR A 550 7.86 -25.11 4.46
C THR A 550 6.53 -25.84 4.23
N ASN A 551 6.16 -26.83 5.07
CA ASN A 551 5.00 -27.70 4.83
C ASN A 551 3.87 -27.59 5.86
N ASP A 552 4.15 -27.19 7.10
CA ASP A 552 3.17 -27.11 8.20
C ASP A 552 2.76 -25.67 8.56
N ILE A 553 3.55 -24.67 8.14
CA ILE A 553 3.17 -23.25 8.14
C ILE A 553 2.44 -22.97 6.82
N VAL A 554 1.10 -22.96 6.86
CA VAL A 554 0.22 -22.86 5.69
C VAL A 554 -0.98 -21.97 5.97
N ASP A 555 -1.60 -21.41 4.92
CA ASP A 555 -2.81 -20.61 5.06
C ASP A 555 -4.02 -21.45 5.52
N TYR A 556 -4.57 -21.13 6.68
CA TYR A 556 -5.78 -21.72 7.23
C TYR A 556 -7.08 -21.15 6.63
N LYS A 557 -6.99 -20.10 5.79
CA LYS A 557 -8.11 -19.40 5.16
C LYS A 557 -9.15 -18.87 6.14
N SER A 558 -8.67 -18.48 7.33
CA SER A 558 -9.45 -18.01 8.47
C SER A 558 -9.05 -16.59 8.88
N ASN A 559 -9.75 -16.02 9.87
CA ASN A 559 -9.35 -14.75 10.50
C ASN A 559 -8.22 -14.96 11.54
N THR A 560 -7.71 -13.86 12.11
CA THR A 560 -6.63 -13.82 13.11
C THR A 560 -7.15 -13.93 14.55
N ASN A 561 -6.66 -14.92 15.31
CA ASN A 561 -6.95 -15.08 16.75
C ASN A 561 -5.66 -15.34 17.56
N TYR A 562 -5.11 -14.30 18.20
CA TYR A 562 -3.87 -14.39 18.97
C TYR A 562 -3.91 -15.40 20.12
N SER A 563 -5.07 -15.57 20.78
CA SER A 563 -5.22 -16.56 21.86
C SER A 563 -4.96 -17.99 21.37
N SER A 564 -5.32 -18.32 20.13
CA SER A 564 -5.04 -19.63 19.53
C SER A 564 -3.52 -19.88 19.42
N GLY A 565 -2.75 -18.91 18.92
CA GLY A 565 -1.29 -19.01 18.82
C GLY A 565 -0.58 -19.01 20.17
N LEU A 566 -0.98 -18.12 21.08
CA LEU A 566 -0.41 -18.06 22.43
C LEU A 566 -0.75 -19.30 23.28
N ALA A 567 -1.89 -19.95 23.06
CA ALA A 567 -2.22 -21.21 23.72
C ALA A 567 -1.26 -22.34 23.32
N GLN A 568 -0.90 -22.43 22.04
CA GLN A 568 0.12 -23.38 21.56
C GLN A 568 1.51 -23.04 22.10
N ALA A 569 1.90 -21.75 22.05
CA ALA A 569 3.17 -21.28 22.60
C ALA A 569 3.30 -21.58 24.10
N LEU A 570 2.23 -21.38 24.87
CA LEU A 570 2.16 -21.71 26.30
C LEU A 570 2.36 -23.22 26.56
N GLU A 571 1.88 -24.09 25.69
CA GLU A 571 2.13 -25.53 25.83
C GLU A 571 3.59 -25.90 25.50
N LEU A 572 4.21 -25.26 24.51
CA LEU A 572 5.65 -25.39 24.25
C LEU A 572 6.49 -24.93 25.46
N VAL A 573 6.18 -23.76 26.02
CA VAL A 573 6.83 -23.20 27.21
C VAL A 573 6.72 -24.13 28.43
N LYS A 574 5.55 -24.72 28.69
CA LYS A 574 5.38 -25.73 29.77
C LYS A 574 6.24 -26.97 29.56
N ASN A 575 6.56 -27.32 28.32
CA ASN A 575 7.35 -28.51 27.99
C ASN A 575 8.87 -28.25 27.97
N ASN A 576 9.34 -26.99 27.89
CA ASN A 576 10.76 -26.63 27.89
C ASN A 576 11.30 -26.12 29.25
N GLN A 577 10.98 -26.83 30.33
CA GLN A 577 11.33 -26.39 31.69
C GLN A 577 12.84 -26.48 31.98
N GLY A 578 13.38 -25.42 32.59
CA GLY A 578 14.79 -25.37 33.01
C GLY A 578 15.77 -24.92 31.93
N ARG A 579 15.27 -24.30 30.85
CA ARG A 579 16.04 -23.57 29.83
C ARG A 579 15.41 -22.20 29.61
N ASN A 580 16.24 -21.18 29.43
CA ASN A 580 15.78 -19.85 29.03
C ASN A 580 15.08 -19.99 27.67
N THR A 581 13.88 -19.42 27.59
CA THR A 581 13.01 -19.50 26.42
C THR A 581 12.41 -18.13 26.17
N THR A 582 12.31 -17.72 24.90
CA THR A 582 11.61 -16.51 24.46
C THR A 582 10.55 -16.88 23.41
N VAL A 583 9.40 -16.21 23.45
CA VAL A 583 8.38 -16.29 22.41
C VAL A 583 8.54 -15.10 21.46
N ILE A 584 8.66 -15.37 20.16
CA ILE A 584 8.60 -14.36 19.09
C ILE A 584 7.25 -14.51 18.40
N PHE A 585 6.38 -13.52 18.52
CA PHE A 585 5.00 -13.57 18.03
C PHE A 585 4.84 -12.71 16.77
N ILE A 586 4.57 -13.34 15.63
CA ILE A 586 4.53 -12.72 14.30
C ILE A 586 3.08 -12.66 13.81
N SER A 587 2.64 -11.48 13.36
CA SER A 587 1.30 -11.21 12.78
C SER A 587 1.35 -10.10 11.75
N ASP A 588 0.41 -10.04 10.81
CA ASP A 588 0.23 -8.91 9.88
C ASP A 588 -0.89 -7.94 10.25
N GLY A 589 -1.62 -8.22 11.33
CA GLY A 589 -2.79 -7.42 11.72
C GLY A 589 -3.25 -7.69 13.14
N GLN A 590 -4.26 -6.93 13.56
CA GLN A 590 -4.94 -7.14 14.84
C GLN A 590 -5.86 -8.37 14.80
N PRO A 591 -6.26 -8.94 15.95
CA PRO A 591 -7.23 -10.02 15.96
C PRO A 591 -8.57 -9.57 15.37
N TYR A 592 -9.13 -10.37 14.46
CA TYR A 592 -10.30 -10.00 13.66
C TYR A 592 -11.37 -11.09 13.70
N GLY A 593 -12.65 -10.68 13.70
CA GLY A 593 -13.80 -11.58 13.78
C GLY A 593 -15.09 -10.97 13.23
N GLY A 594 -14.96 -10.10 12.21
CA GLY A 594 -16.06 -9.31 11.66
C GLY A 594 -16.29 -7.99 12.40
N PRO A 595 -17.54 -7.47 12.51
CA PRO A 595 -17.81 -6.11 13.00
C PRO A 595 -17.40 -5.81 14.45
N THR A 596 -17.13 -6.84 15.25
CA THR A 596 -16.63 -6.73 16.63
C THR A 596 -15.75 -7.94 16.94
N THR A 597 -14.46 -7.73 17.17
CA THR A 597 -13.53 -8.77 17.62
C THR A 597 -13.92 -9.28 19.03
N PRO A 598 -14.03 -10.59 19.27
CA PRO A 598 -14.27 -11.14 20.60
C PRO A 598 -13.12 -10.88 21.58
N ASP A 599 -13.43 -10.53 22.84
CA ASP A 599 -12.40 -10.32 23.89
C ASP A 599 -11.45 -11.51 24.05
N SER A 600 -11.93 -12.73 23.78
CA SER A 600 -11.13 -13.96 23.83
C SER A 600 -10.09 -14.09 22.71
N TYR A 601 -10.09 -13.24 21.68
CA TYR A 601 -9.12 -13.33 20.58
C TYR A 601 -7.80 -12.63 20.88
N TYR A 602 -7.77 -11.70 21.85
CA TYR A 602 -6.57 -10.91 22.16
C TYR A 602 -5.49 -11.69 22.93
N GLY A 603 -5.78 -12.89 23.45
CA GLY A 603 -4.77 -13.77 24.07
C GLY A 603 -4.17 -13.30 25.40
N ILE A 604 -4.80 -12.34 26.07
CA ILE A 604 -4.31 -11.72 27.32
C ILE A 604 -4.08 -12.76 28.43
N GLU A 605 -4.95 -13.77 28.57
CA GLU A 605 -4.80 -14.80 29.61
C GLU A 605 -3.62 -15.75 29.31
N GLU A 606 -3.46 -16.15 28.05
CA GLU A 606 -2.34 -17.00 27.61
C GLU A 606 -1.00 -16.26 27.73
N ALA A 607 -0.93 -14.99 27.29
CA ALA A 607 0.25 -14.15 27.43
C ALA A 607 0.66 -13.97 28.90
N ALA A 608 -0.31 -13.67 29.78
CA ALA A 608 -0.05 -13.56 31.21
C ALA A 608 0.45 -14.89 31.82
N ALA A 609 -0.01 -16.05 31.33
CA ALA A 609 0.46 -17.36 31.78
C ALA A 609 1.88 -17.69 31.30
N ILE A 610 2.26 -17.28 30.08
CA ILE A 610 3.63 -17.39 29.55
C ILE A 610 4.58 -16.52 30.38
N LYS A 611 4.23 -15.24 30.60
CA LYS A 611 5.03 -14.31 31.42
C LYS A 611 5.15 -14.78 32.87
N ALA A 612 4.10 -15.39 33.44
CA ALA A 612 4.14 -16.00 34.76
C ALA A 612 5.06 -17.24 34.86
N ALA A 613 5.44 -17.86 33.74
CA ALA A 613 6.46 -18.90 33.67
C ALA A 613 7.90 -18.33 33.56
N GLY A 614 8.06 -17.00 33.52
CA GLY A 614 9.35 -16.32 33.35
C GLY A 614 9.82 -16.22 31.90
N VAL A 615 8.92 -16.40 30.93
CA VAL A 615 9.20 -16.31 29.49
C VAL A 615 8.68 -14.98 28.95
N GLN A 616 9.54 -14.23 28.28
CA GLN A 616 9.18 -12.99 27.59
C GLN A 616 8.53 -13.26 26.23
N ILE A 617 7.69 -12.32 25.79
CA ILE A 617 7.00 -12.35 24.50
C ILE A 617 7.38 -11.10 23.72
N ILE A 618 7.99 -11.24 22.54
CA ILE A 618 8.33 -10.11 21.67
C ILE A 618 7.44 -10.18 20.43
N GLY A 619 6.73 -9.11 20.13
CA GLY A 619 5.86 -8.99 18.96
C GLY A 619 6.61 -8.49 17.73
N VAL A 620 6.29 -9.05 16.57
CA VAL A 620 6.68 -8.56 15.25
C VAL A 620 5.40 -8.36 14.43
N LEU A 621 5.17 -7.13 13.98
CA LEU A 621 4.07 -6.78 13.09
C LEU A 621 4.58 -6.59 11.66
N GLN A 622 4.07 -7.39 10.73
CA GLN A 622 4.53 -7.49 9.34
C GLN A 622 3.61 -6.76 8.37
N SER A 623 4.08 -5.66 7.79
CA SER A 623 3.40 -4.94 6.70
C SER A 623 1.91 -4.63 6.97
N VAL A 624 1.62 -4.19 8.20
CA VAL A 624 0.26 -3.81 8.63
C VAL A 624 -0.20 -2.59 7.83
N ALA A 625 -1.45 -2.65 7.36
CA ALA A 625 -2.09 -1.53 6.66
C ALA A 625 -2.08 -0.25 7.53
N ASP A 626 -1.76 0.90 6.92
CA ASP A 626 -1.65 2.20 7.62
C ASP A 626 -2.92 2.59 8.40
N SER A 627 -4.09 2.08 7.99
CA SER A 627 -5.37 2.30 8.68
C SER A 627 -5.57 1.46 9.94
N GLU A 628 -4.73 0.44 10.18
CA GLU A 628 -4.87 -0.54 11.26
C GLU A 628 -3.63 -0.61 12.17
N GLU A 629 -2.49 -0.08 11.73
CA GLU A 629 -1.20 -0.10 12.44
C GLU A 629 -1.29 0.35 13.90
N GLU A 630 -1.94 1.49 14.19
CA GLU A 630 -2.08 2.02 15.55
C GLU A 630 -2.79 0.98 16.45
N THR A 631 -3.94 0.48 16.01
CA THR A 631 -4.72 -0.53 16.74
C THR A 631 -4.01 -1.89 16.82
N ALA A 632 -3.31 -2.34 15.77
CA ALA A 632 -2.56 -3.57 15.80
C ALA A 632 -1.38 -3.49 16.78
N THR A 633 -0.70 -2.34 16.81
CA THR A 633 0.42 -2.06 17.72
C THR A 633 -0.06 -2.02 19.18
N GLU A 634 -1.14 -1.30 19.49
CA GLU A 634 -1.72 -1.28 20.85
C GLU A 634 -2.13 -2.70 21.32
N ASN A 635 -2.78 -3.46 20.44
CA ASN A 635 -3.19 -4.83 20.75
C ASN A 635 -2.00 -5.78 20.94
N MET A 636 -0.94 -5.64 20.14
CA MET A 636 0.29 -6.42 20.29
C MET A 636 1.05 -6.03 21.58
N GLN A 637 1.07 -4.74 21.93
CA GLN A 637 1.67 -4.25 23.19
C GLN A 637 0.92 -4.73 24.44
N ALA A 638 -0.37 -5.06 24.33
CA ALA A 638 -1.15 -5.62 25.44
C ALA A 638 -0.74 -7.06 25.81
N ILE A 639 -0.14 -7.82 24.88
CA ILE A 639 0.36 -9.19 25.10
C ILE A 639 1.89 -9.28 25.17
N CYS A 640 2.63 -8.47 24.41
CA CYS A 640 4.08 -8.54 24.33
C CYS A 640 4.77 -7.69 25.41
N ASP A 641 6.07 -7.90 25.59
CA ASP A 641 6.96 -7.08 26.44
C ASP A 641 7.67 -6.00 25.61
N ASN A 642 7.86 -6.26 24.32
CA ASN A 642 8.30 -5.30 23.30
C ASN A 642 7.64 -5.61 21.95
N VAL A 643 7.52 -4.63 21.06
CA VAL A 643 6.90 -4.80 19.72
C VAL A 643 7.72 -4.06 18.67
N PHE A 644 8.11 -4.79 17.62
CA PHE A 644 8.73 -4.25 16.42
C PHE A 644 7.71 -4.23 15.28
N VAL A 645 7.64 -3.12 14.53
CA VAL A 645 6.68 -2.91 13.43
C VAL A 645 7.43 -2.70 12.13
N SER A 646 6.96 -3.33 11.06
CA SER A 646 7.56 -3.26 9.72
C SER A 646 6.53 -2.94 8.65
N LYS A 647 7.00 -2.39 7.53
CA LYS A 647 6.16 -1.91 6.41
C LYS A 647 6.41 -2.61 5.08
N ASP A 648 7.50 -3.34 4.96
CA ASP A 648 7.94 -4.05 3.77
C ASP A 648 8.76 -5.29 4.17
N THR A 649 9.09 -6.12 3.17
CA THR A 649 9.89 -7.36 3.32
C THR A 649 11.22 -7.15 4.06
N GLN A 650 11.92 -6.03 3.83
CA GLN A 650 13.23 -5.77 4.44
C GLN A 650 13.08 -5.34 5.90
N GLY A 651 12.18 -4.40 6.18
CA GLY A 651 11.86 -3.99 7.54
C GLY A 651 11.33 -5.14 8.40
N PHE A 652 10.65 -6.13 7.79
CA PHE A 652 10.24 -7.35 8.49
C PHE A 652 11.44 -8.21 8.89
N SER A 653 12.42 -8.37 8.00
CA SER A 653 13.69 -9.05 8.30
C SER A 653 14.42 -8.38 9.47
N GLU A 654 14.51 -7.05 9.45
CA GLU A 654 15.12 -6.23 10.51
C GLU A 654 14.35 -6.35 11.83
N ALA A 655 13.02 -6.30 11.82
CA ALA A 655 12.19 -6.47 12.99
C ALA A 655 12.32 -7.86 13.64
N VAL A 656 12.48 -8.94 12.85
CA VAL A 656 12.76 -10.28 13.38
C VAL A 656 14.17 -10.37 13.96
N ASN A 657 15.17 -9.77 13.30
CA ASN A 657 16.55 -9.72 13.81
C ASN A 657 16.61 -9.00 15.17
N ASP A 658 15.99 -7.82 15.26
CA ASP A 658 15.91 -7.03 16.49
C ASP A 658 15.11 -7.75 17.59
N ALA A 659 14.06 -8.49 17.24
CA ALA A 659 13.31 -9.30 18.19
C ALA A 659 14.14 -10.47 18.76
N ILE A 660 14.93 -11.16 17.93
CA ILE A 660 15.84 -12.22 18.40
C ILE A 660 16.95 -11.63 19.27
N ALA A 661 17.49 -10.47 18.90
CA ALA A 661 18.55 -9.81 19.66
C ALA A 661 18.06 -9.26 21.02
N ASN A 662 16.86 -8.67 21.05
CA ASN A 662 16.16 -8.24 22.26
C ASN A 662 15.84 -9.39 23.24
N ALA A 663 15.79 -10.65 22.75
CA ALA A 663 15.65 -11.84 23.60
C ALA A 663 16.84 -12.07 24.56
N TYR A 664 18.02 -11.54 24.22
CA TYR A 664 19.22 -11.62 25.07
C TYR A 664 19.34 -10.45 26.06
N GLY A 665 18.32 -9.59 26.13
CA GLY A 665 18.29 -8.40 26.99
C GLY A 665 18.69 -7.13 26.26
N THR A 666 18.65 -6.00 26.98
CA THR A 666 18.96 -4.68 26.45
C THR A 666 19.92 -3.94 27.37
N TYR A 667 20.84 -3.18 26.80
CA TYR A 667 21.70 -2.27 27.56
C TYR A 667 21.34 -0.82 27.21
N THR A 668 21.41 0.09 28.17
CA THR A 668 21.20 1.52 27.92
C THR A 668 22.45 2.30 28.29
N LEU A 669 23.00 3.03 27.31
CA LEU A 669 24.09 3.97 27.52
C LEU A 669 23.55 5.40 27.60
N THR A 670 23.92 6.13 28.65
CA THR A 670 23.62 7.56 28.79
C THR A 670 24.92 8.36 28.69
N ASP A 671 24.94 9.38 27.84
CA ASP A 671 26.07 10.29 27.63
C ASP A 671 25.54 11.74 27.56
N THR A 672 26.03 12.61 28.45
CA THR A 672 25.60 14.03 28.51
C THR A 672 26.69 14.91 27.92
N VAL A 673 26.39 15.55 26.78
CA VAL A 673 27.28 16.49 26.07
C VAL A 673 27.68 17.62 27.01
N ASP A 674 28.96 18.03 27.02
CA ASP A 674 29.36 19.12 27.92
C ASP A 674 28.74 20.47 27.50
N SER A 675 28.51 21.32 28.49
CA SER A 675 28.08 22.71 28.35
C SER A 675 28.87 23.54 27.32
N ASP A 676 30.15 23.25 27.07
CA ASP A 676 30.96 23.92 26.06
C ASP A 676 30.62 23.50 24.60
N PHE A 677 29.85 22.42 24.39
CA PHE A 677 29.50 21.88 23.07
C PHE A 677 28.00 21.91 22.75
N GLU A 678 27.67 21.93 21.46
CA GLU A 678 26.33 21.73 20.89
C GLU A 678 26.34 20.47 20.00
N LEU A 679 25.39 19.56 20.20
CA LEU A 679 25.31 18.31 19.46
C LEU A 679 24.84 18.54 18.01
N ASP A 680 25.53 17.99 17.02
CA ASP A 680 24.96 17.86 15.68
C ASP A 680 24.09 16.60 15.62
N GLU A 681 22.80 16.74 15.94
CA GLU A 681 21.84 15.61 15.96
C GLU A 681 21.81 14.84 14.62
N SER A 682 22.08 15.51 13.50
CA SER A 682 22.08 14.88 12.17
C SER A 682 23.29 13.99 11.89
N SER A 683 24.30 14.05 12.74
CA SER A 683 25.53 13.25 12.65
C SER A 683 25.47 11.94 13.44
N ILE A 684 24.44 11.74 14.27
CA ILE A 684 24.29 10.56 15.11
C ILE A 684 24.10 9.32 14.23
N GLN A 685 24.93 8.30 14.44
CA GLN A 685 24.85 6.99 13.80
C GLN A 685 25.02 5.90 14.86
N VAL A 686 24.19 4.87 14.81
CA VAL A 686 24.28 3.67 15.65
C VAL A 686 24.36 2.40 14.80
N SER A 687 25.05 1.37 15.29
CA SER A 687 25.10 0.05 14.62
C SER A 687 23.90 -0.83 14.94
N ALA A 688 23.25 -0.61 16.09
CA ALA A 688 22.10 -1.33 16.58
C ALA A 688 21.42 -0.49 17.67
N GLY A 689 20.14 -0.73 17.93
CA GLY A 689 19.41 -0.03 18.99
C GLY A 689 18.82 1.32 18.57
N ASN A 690 18.18 1.99 19.53
CA ASN A 690 17.52 3.29 19.36
C ASN A 690 18.23 4.42 20.12
N ILE A 691 18.07 5.65 19.64
CA ILE A 691 18.54 6.88 20.30
C ILE A 691 17.33 7.71 20.76
N ALA A 692 17.37 8.17 22.00
CA ALA A 692 16.50 9.20 22.54
C ALA A 692 17.35 10.38 23.04
N LEU A 693 16.96 11.59 22.66
CA LEU A 693 17.58 12.84 23.12
C LEU A 693 16.74 13.47 24.24
N GLY A 694 17.41 14.07 25.21
CA GLY A 694 16.80 14.81 26.32
C GLY A 694 17.74 15.88 26.88
N GLU A 695 17.40 16.42 28.04
CA GLU A 695 18.20 17.43 28.76
C GLU A 695 18.41 17.00 30.22
N ASP A 696 19.58 17.31 30.79
CA ASP A 696 19.85 17.18 32.23
C ASP A 696 19.21 18.31 33.05
N GLU A 697 19.38 18.31 34.38
CA GLU A 697 18.86 19.38 35.26
C GLU A 697 19.44 20.79 34.96
N ASN A 698 20.50 20.89 34.15
CA ASN A 698 21.20 22.11 33.79
C ASN A 698 20.92 22.57 32.34
N GLY A 699 20.18 21.79 31.55
CA GLY A 699 19.93 22.06 30.13
C GLY A 699 21.02 21.55 29.18
N ASN A 700 21.87 20.62 29.60
CA ASN A 700 22.84 19.94 28.74
C ASN A 700 22.17 18.79 27.99
N THR A 701 22.40 18.69 26.67
CA THR A 701 21.86 17.61 25.84
C THR A 701 22.36 16.25 26.32
N THR A 702 21.44 15.33 26.57
CA THR A 702 21.72 13.95 26.98
C THR A 702 21.29 12.98 25.88
N ILE A 703 22.22 12.15 25.45
CA ILE A 703 22.03 11.07 24.48
C ILE A 703 21.79 9.79 25.28
N THR A 704 20.63 9.15 25.05
CA THR A 704 20.30 7.84 25.60
C THR A 704 20.26 6.84 24.46
N TRP A 705 21.18 5.87 24.46
CA TRP A 705 21.30 4.82 23.46
C TRP A 705 20.87 3.48 24.06
N THR A 706 19.69 2.99 23.68
CA THR A 706 19.20 1.68 24.09
C THR A 706 19.63 0.65 23.05
N ILE A 707 20.64 -0.15 23.40
CA ILE A 707 21.23 -1.20 22.60
C ILE A 707 20.45 -2.50 22.80
N TYR A 708 19.98 -3.07 21.70
CA TYR A 708 19.31 -4.38 21.65
C TYR A 708 19.84 -5.23 20.50
N GLY A 709 21.12 -5.05 20.12
CA GLY A 709 21.79 -5.89 19.12
C GLY A 709 22.25 -7.23 19.71
N MET A 710 22.75 -8.13 18.86
CA MET A 710 23.19 -9.45 19.33
C MET A 710 24.30 -9.33 20.40
N PRO A 711 24.28 -10.17 21.46
CA PRO A 711 25.43 -10.31 22.34
C PRO A 711 26.62 -10.90 21.58
N PHE A 712 27.82 -10.74 22.14
CA PHE A 712 29.09 -11.18 21.57
C PHE A 712 29.52 -10.45 20.28
N THR A 713 28.78 -9.43 19.83
CA THR A 713 29.17 -8.55 18.72
C THR A 713 29.51 -7.15 19.22
N LYS A 714 30.30 -6.41 18.44
CA LYS A 714 30.65 -5.01 18.78
C LYS A 714 29.62 -4.03 18.25
N HIS A 715 29.06 -3.23 19.15
CA HIS A 715 28.15 -2.12 18.85
C HIS A 715 28.85 -0.77 18.88
N THR A 716 28.39 0.19 18.10
CA THR A 716 28.97 1.55 18.02
C THR A 716 27.92 2.63 17.96
N LEU A 717 28.17 3.74 18.66
CA LEU A 717 27.50 5.04 18.54
C LEU A 717 28.55 6.08 18.15
N SER A 718 28.34 6.81 17.06
CA SER A 718 29.19 7.93 16.67
C SER A 718 28.37 9.18 16.38
N PHE A 719 28.92 10.36 16.70
CA PHE A 719 28.29 11.65 16.49
C PHE A 719 29.34 12.77 16.46
N GLN A 720 28.91 13.99 16.15
CA GLN A 720 29.73 15.19 16.13
C GLN A 720 29.20 16.24 17.11
N GLU A 721 30.13 16.91 17.77
CA GLU A 721 29.89 17.99 18.72
C GLU A 721 30.56 19.27 18.20
N LYS A 722 29.84 20.39 18.18
CA LYS A 722 30.38 21.71 17.78
C LYS A 722 30.67 22.52 19.03
N LEU A 723 31.93 22.94 19.19
CA LEU A 723 32.34 23.83 20.27
C LEU A 723 31.52 25.11 20.16
N LYS A 724 31.04 25.67 21.27
CA LYS A 724 30.28 26.92 21.26
C LYS A 724 31.24 28.10 21.12
N ASP A 725 30.92 29.02 20.20
CA ASP A 725 31.60 30.31 20.13
C ASP A 725 31.09 31.29 21.18
N LYS A 726 31.90 32.30 21.47
CA LYS A 726 31.48 33.49 22.19
C LYS A 726 31.79 34.71 21.33
N ASP A 727 30.73 35.41 20.91
CA ASP A 727 30.82 36.59 20.04
C ASP A 727 31.58 36.29 18.72
N SER A 728 31.34 35.12 18.13
CA SER A 728 32.02 34.55 16.95
C SER A 728 33.51 34.25 17.13
N VAL A 729 33.94 34.00 18.38
CA VAL A 729 35.29 33.55 18.72
C VAL A 729 35.22 32.27 19.56
N TYR A 730 35.84 31.19 19.07
CA TYR A 730 35.97 29.95 19.82
C TYR A 730 37.08 30.04 20.88
N PRO A 731 36.84 29.59 22.12
CA PRO A 731 37.82 29.65 23.21
C PRO A 731 39.02 28.71 22.98
N SER A 732 40.13 28.96 23.68
CA SER A 732 41.27 28.03 23.82
C SER A 732 41.20 27.26 25.13
N GLY A 733 41.78 26.06 25.17
CA GLY A 733 41.87 25.27 26.39
C GLY A 733 41.82 23.76 26.16
N MET A 734 41.51 23.04 27.24
CA MET A 734 41.12 21.64 27.23
C MET A 734 39.60 21.57 27.37
N PHE A 735 38.95 20.82 26.49
CA PHE A 735 37.50 20.63 26.48
C PHE A 735 37.17 19.17 26.72
N ASP A 736 36.27 18.92 27.66
CA ASP A 736 35.67 17.61 27.91
C ASP A 736 34.52 17.43 26.90
N THR A 737 34.41 16.30 26.20
CA THR A 737 33.30 16.08 25.24
C THR A 737 31.96 15.91 25.97
N ASN A 738 31.99 15.22 27.10
CA ASN A 738 30.83 14.97 27.96
C ASN A 738 31.03 15.51 29.38
N LYS A 739 29.93 16.02 29.95
CA LYS A 739 29.81 16.72 31.24
C LYS A 739 30.28 15.88 32.43
N ASP A 740 29.92 14.61 32.41
CA ASP A 740 30.19 13.55 33.38
C ASP A 740 30.43 12.23 32.61
N ASN A 741 30.91 11.17 33.28
CA ASN A 741 31.18 9.88 32.65
C ASN A 741 29.95 9.32 31.90
N ALA A 742 30.17 8.70 30.74
CA ALA A 742 29.10 7.95 30.06
C ALA A 742 28.83 6.65 30.83
N LEU A 743 27.56 6.36 31.08
CA LEU A 743 27.11 5.26 31.95
C LEU A 743 26.44 4.18 31.12
N LEU A 744 26.81 2.91 31.30
CA LEU A 744 26.15 1.75 30.70
C LEU A 744 25.37 0.99 31.77
N SER A 745 24.08 0.76 31.53
CA SER A 745 23.18 0.01 32.40
C SER A 745 22.63 -1.23 31.70
N ASP A 746 22.33 -2.28 32.46
CA ASP A 746 21.56 -3.46 32.02
C ASP A 746 20.04 -3.29 32.22
N GLY A 747 19.59 -2.06 32.52
CA GLY A 747 18.21 -1.73 32.86
C GLY A 747 17.89 -1.80 34.36
N THR A 748 18.76 -2.42 35.18
CA THR A 748 18.61 -2.48 36.65
C THR A 748 19.73 -1.73 37.36
N ASP A 749 20.98 -2.05 37.04
CA ASP A 749 22.18 -1.51 37.67
C ASP A 749 23.07 -0.80 36.62
N ILE A 750 24.02 0.04 37.09
CA ILE A 750 25.09 0.57 36.24
C ILE A 750 26.21 -0.47 36.20
N VAL A 751 26.39 -1.09 35.04
CA VAL A 751 27.32 -2.21 34.82
C VAL A 751 28.67 -1.77 34.28
N ASN A 752 28.74 -0.63 33.58
CA ASN A 752 30.00 -0.05 33.12
C ASN A 752 29.94 1.48 33.11
N THR A 753 31.09 2.14 33.10
CA THR A 753 31.24 3.59 33.16
C THR A 753 32.53 3.99 32.47
N VAL A 754 32.47 4.91 31.50
CA VAL A 754 33.65 5.41 30.78
C VAL A 754 33.82 6.91 30.96
N ALA A 755 35.03 7.33 31.32
CA ALA A 755 35.34 8.73 31.53
C ALA A 755 35.26 9.57 30.24
N THR A 756 35.15 10.89 30.39
CA THR A 756 35.17 11.86 29.28
C THR A 756 36.56 11.91 28.59
N PRO A 757 36.64 11.71 27.26
CA PRO A 757 37.78 12.15 26.46
C PRO A 757 37.98 13.66 26.53
N THR A 758 39.23 14.11 26.38
CA THR A 758 39.56 15.53 26.47
C THR A 758 40.35 16.00 25.27
N LEU A 759 39.94 17.13 24.70
CA LEU A 759 40.49 17.69 23.45
C LEU A 759 41.17 19.04 23.70
N SER A 760 42.42 19.19 23.23
CA SER A 760 43.14 20.47 23.30
C SER A 760 42.87 21.32 22.06
N ARG A 761 42.45 22.57 22.29
CA ARG A 761 42.42 23.64 21.28
C ARG A 761 43.64 24.58 21.39
N GLY A 762 44.72 24.13 22.03
CA GLY A 762 45.95 24.91 22.18
C GLY A 762 45.79 26.12 23.12
N ALA A 763 46.68 27.08 22.95
CA ALA A 763 46.87 28.23 23.83
C ALA A 763 46.09 29.48 23.38
N SER A 764 45.78 30.36 24.33
CA SER A 764 45.42 31.75 24.03
C SER A 764 46.61 32.69 24.28
N LEU A 765 46.56 33.88 23.68
CA LEU A 765 47.51 34.96 23.96
C LEU A 765 46.76 36.29 23.97
N THR A 766 46.75 36.95 25.12
CA THR A 766 46.13 38.29 25.29
C THR A 766 47.21 39.36 25.20
N VAL A 767 46.92 40.43 24.46
CA VAL A 767 47.68 41.69 24.49
C VAL A 767 46.86 42.80 25.14
N GLU A 768 47.43 43.46 26.15
CA GLU A 768 46.89 44.65 26.80
C GLU A 768 47.78 45.86 26.51
N LYS A 769 47.20 46.95 26.00
CA LYS A 769 47.94 48.17 25.67
C LYS A 769 47.80 49.24 26.76
N LYS A 770 48.92 49.54 27.42
CA LYS A 770 49.04 50.58 28.45
C LYS A 770 49.70 51.85 27.92
N TRP A 771 49.39 52.95 28.59
CA TRP A 771 49.83 54.30 28.29
C TRP A 771 50.42 54.94 29.55
N ASN A 772 51.55 55.63 29.42
CA ASN A 772 52.29 56.20 30.54
C ASN A 772 52.79 57.61 30.21
N GLY A 773 52.55 58.57 31.10
CA GLY A 773 52.99 59.96 30.94
C GLY A 773 52.19 60.81 29.93
N ASP A 774 50.99 60.39 29.54
CA ASP A 774 50.12 61.09 28.58
C ASP A 774 48.74 61.46 29.17
N SER A 775 47.91 62.10 28.33
CA SER A 775 46.47 62.30 28.57
C SER A 775 45.65 61.58 27.48
N GLU A 776 44.38 61.31 27.74
CA GLU A 776 43.48 60.65 26.77
C GLU A 776 43.31 61.44 25.46
N GLU A 777 43.41 62.77 25.53
CA GLU A 777 43.27 63.70 24.40
C GLU A 777 44.40 63.61 23.35
N ILE A 778 45.53 62.95 23.67
CA ILE A 778 46.70 62.84 22.78
C ILE A 778 47.02 61.41 22.33
N ARG A 779 46.19 60.43 22.71
CA ARG A 779 46.33 59.04 22.28
C ARG A 779 45.81 58.87 20.84
N PRO A 780 46.40 57.97 20.03
CA PRO A 780 45.84 57.62 18.72
C PRO A 780 44.51 56.86 18.87
N GLU A 781 43.71 56.79 17.81
CA GLU A 781 42.44 56.06 17.81
C GLU A 781 42.65 54.53 17.93
N SER A 782 43.70 54.01 17.29
CA SER A 782 44.15 52.61 17.37
C SER A 782 45.69 52.51 17.39
N ILE A 783 46.21 51.33 17.72
CA ILE A 783 47.58 50.89 17.40
C ILE A 783 47.53 49.56 16.65
N LYS A 784 48.56 49.23 15.87
CA LYS A 784 48.71 47.92 15.26
C LYS A 784 49.55 47.00 16.14
N VAL A 785 49.02 45.81 16.40
CA VAL A 785 49.73 44.75 17.09
C VAL A 785 49.82 43.54 16.17
N THR A 786 51.04 43.07 15.94
CA THR A 786 51.35 41.87 15.18
C THR A 786 51.66 40.71 16.13
N LEU A 787 50.97 39.59 15.94
CA LEU A 787 51.31 38.28 16.49
C LEU A 787 52.33 37.61 15.55
N LEU A 788 53.42 37.13 16.11
CA LEU A 788 54.50 36.43 15.41
C LEU A 788 54.49 34.93 15.75
N ARG A 789 54.61 34.08 14.74
CA ARG A 789 54.80 32.63 14.85
C ARG A 789 56.23 32.28 14.44
N ASP A 790 57.03 31.76 15.38
CA ASP A 790 58.47 31.50 15.24
C ASP A 790 59.30 32.71 14.76
N GLY A 791 58.79 33.93 15.00
CA GLY A 791 59.41 35.19 14.61
C GLY A 791 58.93 35.77 13.26
N GLU A 792 58.10 35.06 12.51
CA GLU A 792 57.47 35.55 11.27
C GLU A 792 56.03 36.05 11.53
N GLU A 793 55.56 37.01 10.73
CA GLU A 793 54.21 37.59 10.85
C GLU A 793 53.11 36.53 10.63
N TYR A 794 52.18 36.42 11.58
CA TYR A 794 51.05 35.49 11.55
C TYR A 794 49.69 36.19 11.43
N ASP A 795 49.43 37.18 12.29
CA ASP A 795 48.21 37.99 12.25
C ASP A 795 48.49 39.41 12.78
N THR A 796 47.75 40.41 12.29
CA THR A 796 47.89 41.80 12.72
C THR A 796 46.52 42.41 13.00
N ARG A 797 46.36 43.00 14.19
CA ARG A 797 45.12 43.60 14.66
C ARG A 797 45.29 45.05 15.02
N GLU A 798 44.29 45.86 14.69
CA GLU A 798 44.16 47.21 15.22
C GLU A 798 43.32 47.18 16.50
N ILE A 799 43.93 47.63 17.59
CA ILE A 799 43.31 47.73 18.91
C ILE A 799 43.26 49.19 19.35
N GLY A 800 42.11 49.62 19.85
CA GLY A 800 41.82 51.00 20.24
C GLY A 800 40.96 51.08 21.50
N ALA A 801 40.53 52.30 21.82
CA ALA A 801 39.77 52.57 23.04
C ALA A 801 38.41 51.83 23.09
N THR A 802 37.79 51.56 21.95
CA THR A 802 36.51 50.83 21.84
C THR A 802 36.61 49.36 22.22
N GLN A 803 37.79 48.73 22.06
CA GLN A 803 38.08 47.36 22.51
C GLN A 803 38.76 47.36 23.90
N ASN A 804 38.64 48.45 24.67
CA ASN A 804 39.36 48.64 25.95
C ASN A 804 40.90 48.43 25.84
N TRP A 805 41.50 48.73 24.68
CA TRP A 805 42.92 48.53 24.43
C TRP A 805 43.42 47.09 24.63
N THR A 806 42.56 46.08 24.44
CA THR A 806 42.93 44.66 24.55
C THR A 806 42.50 43.85 23.33
N TYR A 807 43.20 42.76 23.06
CA TYR A 807 42.79 41.71 22.12
C TYR A 807 43.35 40.35 22.56
N THR A 808 42.66 39.27 22.23
CA THR A 808 43.12 37.91 22.51
C THR A 808 43.08 37.09 21.22
N TRP A 809 44.20 36.44 20.91
CA TRP A 809 44.23 35.37 19.93
C TRP A 809 43.93 34.06 20.64
N GLU A 810 42.97 33.31 20.12
CA GLU A 810 42.58 31.99 20.59
C GLU A 810 43.02 30.92 19.57
N GLY A 811 43.16 29.66 19.99
CA GLY A 811 43.46 28.54 19.10
C GLY A 811 44.94 28.38 18.71
N LEU A 812 45.87 28.99 19.45
CA LEU A 812 47.29 29.01 19.09
C LEU A 812 47.92 27.63 19.31
N ASP A 813 48.39 27.02 18.22
CA ASP A 813 49.05 25.71 18.25
C ASP A 813 50.36 25.77 19.08
N GLU A 814 50.43 24.91 20.10
CA GLU A 814 51.53 24.80 21.05
C GLU A 814 52.84 24.30 20.41
N ALA A 815 52.78 23.78 19.18
CA ALA A 815 53.97 23.40 18.41
C ALA A 815 54.89 24.58 18.05
N TYR A 816 54.37 25.82 18.07
CA TYR A 816 55.09 27.03 17.65
C TYR A 816 55.42 27.98 18.81
N GLN A 817 56.44 28.83 18.62
CA GLN A 817 56.76 29.90 19.55
C GLN A 817 56.02 31.20 19.18
N TRP A 818 55.21 31.70 20.12
CA TRP A 818 54.37 32.88 19.93
C TRP A 818 54.94 34.11 20.63
N SER A 819 54.95 35.26 19.94
CA SER A 819 55.37 36.54 20.53
C SER A 819 54.64 37.73 19.90
N VAL A 820 54.61 38.86 20.60
CA VAL A 820 53.87 40.05 20.17
C VAL A 820 54.80 41.23 19.90
N GLN A 821 54.49 41.98 18.83
CA GLN A 821 55.15 43.21 18.45
C GLN A 821 54.12 44.35 18.23
N GLU A 822 54.42 45.56 18.70
CA GLU A 822 53.72 46.78 18.23
C GLU A 822 54.38 47.25 16.92
N THR A 823 53.55 47.42 15.89
CA THR A 823 53.96 47.87 14.57
C THR A 823 53.44 49.31 14.37
N ASP A 824 54.19 50.15 13.64
CA ASP A 824 53.85 51.57 13.44
C ASP A 824 53.71 52.39 14.76
N VAL A 825 54.63 52.21 15.72
CA VAL A 825 54.61 52.91 17.04
C VAL A 825 54.34 54.42 16.88
N PRO A 826 53.32 54.99 17.55
CA PRO A 826 52.91 56.39 17.38
C PRO A 826 54.02 57.41 17.67
N GLY A 827 54.11 58.43 16.81
CA GLY A 827 55.10 59.50 16.92
C GLY A 827 55.02 60.26 18.25
N GLY A 828 56.15 60.37 18.96
CA GLY A 828 56.22 60.98 20.30
C GLY A 828 56.17 59.98 21.46
N TYR A 829 56.01 58.68 21.18
CA TYR A 829 56.05 57.60 22.16
C TYR A 829 57.24 56.66 21.96
N THR A 830 57.62 55.96 23.03
CA THR A 830 58.48 54.77 22.97
C THR A 830 57.71 53.57 23.50
N SER A 831 57.72 52.47 22.74
CA SER A 831 57.06 51.22 23.10
C SER A 831 58.02 50.31 23.87
N ASN A 832 57.50 49.64 24.90
CA ASN A 832 58.18 48.58 25.64
C ASN A 832 57.20 47.44 25.91
N ILE A 833 57.60 46.22 25.58
CA ILE A 833 56.76 45.02 25.69
C ILE A 833 57.26 44.17 26.86
N THR A 834 56.36 43.82 27.76
CA THR A 834 56.61 42.88 28.86
C THR A 834 55.52 41.83 28.88
N HIS A 835 55.75 40.65 29.43
CA HIS A 835 54.72 39.61 29.52
C HIS A 835 54.84 38.80 30.79
N SER A 836 53.74 38.14 31.18
CA SER A 836 53.68 37.20 32.30
C SER A 836 52.80 36.03 31.89
N GLY A 837 53.43 34.92 31.51
CA GLY A 837 52.73 33.83 30.81
C GLY A 837 52.21 34.32 29.45
N GLN A 838 50.94 34.02 29.17
CA GLN A 838 50.22 34.34 27.93
C GLN A 838 49.65 35.77 27.88
N ASN A 839 49.78 36.57 28.94
CA ASN A 839 49.37 37.98 28.93
C ASN A 839 50.57 38.90 28.63
N TRP A 840 50.48 39.62 27.51
CA TRP A 840 51.50 40.54 26.99
C TRP A 840 51.04 41.99 27.17
N ILE A 841 51.86 42.81 27.80
CA ILE A 841 51.59 44.22 28.04
C ILE A 841 52.52 45.06 27.17
N ILE A 842 51.93 45.76 26.20
CA ILE A 842 52.61 46.82 25.45
C ILE A 842 52.44 48.11 26.24
N THR A 843 53.54 48.79 26.61
CA THR A 843 53.49 50.08 27.32
C THR A 843 54.13 51.17 26.48
N ASN A 844 53.33 52.14 26.03
CA ASN A 844 53.87 53.33 25.37
C ASN A 844 54.05 54.44 26.39
N THR A 845 55.30 54.87 26.56
CA THR A 845 55.63 56.03 27.38
C THR A 845 55.79 57.25 26.48
N TYR A 846 55.04 58.32 26.77
CA TYR A 846 55.12 59.57 26.04
C TYR A 846 56.43 60.28 26.37
N THR A 847 57.22 60.62 25.35
CA THR A 847 58.61 61.12 25.55
C THR A 847 58.76 62.62 25.40
N ASN A 848 57.69 63.36 25.07
CA ASN A 848 57.78 64.78 24.77
C ASN A 848 57.56 65.66 26.01
N THR A 849 58.59 65.79 26.85
CA THR A 849 58.62 66.63 28.05
C THR A 849 59.49 67.90 27.89
N SER A 850 59.59 68.46 26.69
CA SER A 850 60.34 69.71 26.47
C SER A 850 59.48 70.96 26.68
N ILE A 851 59.63 71.58 27.86
CA ILE A 851 59.39 73.02 28.02
C ILE A 851 60.46 73.75 27.19
N PRO A 852 60.10 74.64 26.24
CA PRO A 852 61.09 75.41 25.49
C PRO A 852 61.47 76.69 26.25
N ASP A 853 62.77 76.99 26.35
CA ASP A 853 63.23 78.34 26.70
C ASP A 853 64.34 78.84 25.75
N THR A 854 64.15 80.11 25.42
CA THR A 854 64.76 81.12 24.54
C THR A 854 66.25 81.06 24.17
N GLN A 855 66.59 81.71 23.03
CA GLN A 855 67.23 83.05 23.01
C GLN A 855 67.09 83.74 21.63
N VAL A 856 67.17 85.08 21.65
CA VAL A 856 66.86 86.07 20.58
C VAL A 856 68.19 86.57 19.96
N PRO A 857 68.35 86.81 18.62
CA PRO A 857 67.96 88.09 17.96
C PRO A 857 67.64 87.96 16.43
N ASN A 858 67.26 88.98 15.64
CA ASN A 858 67.14 90.43 15.85
C ASN A 858 66.06 91.07 14.93
N ASP A 859 65.49 92.19 15.39
CA ASP A 859 65.00 93.38 14.65
C ASP A 859 64.67 93.32 13.13
N SER A 860 63.40 93.53 12.73
CA SER A 860 62.97 94.79 12.06
C SER A 860 61.54 94.79 11.45
N ASP A 861 60.91 95.97 11.55
CA ASP A 861 59.88 96.58 10.69
C ASP A 861 58.44 96.02 10.48
N THR A 862 57.52 96.70 11.18
CA THR A 862 56.32 97.38 10.64
C THR A 862 54.99 96.67 10.33
N ASN A 863 54.01 97.03 11.18
CA ASN A 863 52.67 97.57 10.84
C ASN A 863 51.49 96.70 10.37
N HIS A 864 50.39 96.93 11.13
CA HIS A 864 48.98 97.03 10.73
C HIS A 864 48.22 95.80 10.20
N GLY A 865 47.06 95.55 10.83
CA GLY A 865 45.83 95.53 10.02
C GLY A 865 44.80 94.39 10.20
N ASN A 866 44.29 94.18 11.42
CA ASN A 866 42.84 94.16 11.73
C ASN A 866 41.79 93.39 10.85
N MET A 867 40.92 92.64 11.54
CA MET A 867 39.57 92.15 11.15
C MET A 867 39.39 91.09 10.03
N GLY A 868 38.48 90.13 10.28
CA GLY A 868 37.78 89.37 9.24
C GLY A 868 37.25 88.01 9.68
N THR A 869 35.92 87.84 9.78
CA THR A 869 35.22 86.53 9.89
C THR A 869 34.53 86.19 8.52
N PRO A 870 33.55 85.26 8.37
CA PRO A 870 33.56 84.20 7.32
C PRO A 870 32.43 84.46 6.26
N PRO A 871 31.74 83.52 5.55
CA PRO A 871 31.82 82.03 5.50
C PRO A 871 31.55 81.34 4.10
N THR A 872 31.34 80.01 4.10
CA THR A 872 30.43 79.19 3.20
C THR A 872 30.66 79.06 1.67
N GLY A 873 30.23 77.91 1.09
CA GLY A 873 29.34 77.97 -0.10
C GLY A 873 29.44 76.94 -1.25
N ASP A 874 28.90 75.74 -1.05
CA ASP A 874 28.20 74.82 -1.99
C ASP A 874 28.02 75.08 -3.53
N SER A 875 28.38 74.05 -4.32
CA SER A 875 27.49 73.26 -5.24
C SER A 875 27.33 73.52 -6.77
N LYS A 876 27.04 72.39 -7.46
CA LYS A 876 26.37 72.14 -8.79
C LYS A 876 27.17 72.18 -10.10
N THR A 877 27.02 71.13 -10.92
CA THR A 877 26.32 71.12 -12.25
C THR A 877 26.13 69.65 -12.74
N ILE A 878 25.24 69.41 -13.73
CA ILE A 878 24.59 68.12 -14.11
C ILE A 878 24.78 67.84 -15.64
N ILE A 879 24.34 66.66 -16.14
CA ILE A 879 23.99 66.27 -17.55
C ILE A 879 25.16 65.64 -18.36
N TYR A 880 25.04 64.51 -19.10
CA TYR A 880 23.88 63.63 -19.46
C TYR A 880 24.14 62.10 -19.28
N ILE A 881 23.55 61.22 -20.12
CA ILE A 881 23.29 59.77 -19.96
C ILE A 881 23.55 58.96 -21.28
N TRP A 882 23.51 57.62 -21.18
CA TRP A 882 23.23 56.54 -22.17
C TRP A 882 24.46 55.76 -22.65
N GLY A 883 24.55 54.42 -22.59
CA GLY A 883 23.57 53.31 -22.40
C GLY A 883 24.03 52.15 -23.33
N THR A 884 23.83 50.84 -23.12
CA THR A 884 22.94 50.01 -22.27
C THR A 884 23.51 48.56 -22.22
N ILE A 885 23.45 47.83 -21.08
CA ILE A 885 22.61 46.62 -20.78
C ILE A 885 22.90 45.40 -21.71
N MET A 886 23.22 44.17 -21.26
CA MET A 886 22.45 43.14 -20.49
C MET A 886 23.39 41.93 -20.20
N LEU A 887 23.20 40.92 -19.32
CA LEU A 887 22.60 40.71 -17.97
C LEU A 887 23.00 39.26 -17.50
N PHE A 888 22.53 38.79 -16.33
CA PHE A 888 22.72 37.46 -15.70
C PHE A 888 24.12 37.17 -15.11
N ALA A 889 24.34 37.13 -13.79
CA ALA A 889 23.66 36.46 -12.66
C ALA A 889 23.77 34.92 -12.74
N ALA A 890 24.57 34.20 -11.93
CA ALA A 890 24.75 34.15 -10.46
C ALA A 890 23.73 33.24 -9.74
N GLY A 891 24.23 32.22 -9.02
CA GLY A 891 23.48 31.60 -7.91
C GLY A 891 23.50 30.07 -7.77
N ILE A 892 24.54 29.54 -7.10
CA ILE A 892 24.41 28.59 -5.96
C ILE A 892 24.24 27.05 -6.19
N LEU A 893 25.09 26.31 -5.43
CA LEU A 893 25.01 24.93 -4.87
C LEU A 893 25.41 23.65 -5.65
N VAL A 894 25.71 22.63 -4.80
CA VAL A 894 25.85 21.17 -4.98
C VAL A 894 27.21 20.61 -5.51
N GLY A 895 28.02 20.11 -4.57
CA GLY A 895 28.07 18.67 -4.24
C GLY A 895 28.72 17.65 -5.22
N PHE A 896 29.73 16.97 -4.69
CA PHE A 896 30.09 15.54 -4.85
C PHE A 896 30.63 14.95 -6.19
N THR A 897 31.82 14.35 -6.02
CA THR A 897 32.39 13.11 -6.61
C THR A 897 32.27 12.75 -8.11
N VAL A 898 33.38 12.24 -8.67
CA VAL A 898 33.60 10.80 -8.95
C VAL A 898 34.96 10.60 -9.63
N LEU A 899 35.77 9.68 -9.09
CA LEU A 899 36.91 9.09 -9.79
C LEU A 899 36.59 7.60 -10.05
N ALA A 900 36.69 7.18 -11.30
CA ALA A 900 36.13 5.93 -11.83
C ALA A 900 36.81 4.64 -11.33
N VAL A 901 36.16 3.48 -11.51
CA VAL A 901 36.54 2.45 -12.53
C VAL A 901 35.75 1.13 -12.45
N LYS A 902 35.12 0.75 -13.58
CA LYS A 902 34.83 -0.61 -14.15
C LYS A 902 34.30 -1.77 -13.27
N LYS A 903 33.01 -2.03 -13.52
CA LYS A 903 32.41 -3.32 -13.97
C LYS A 903 33.37 -4.35 -14.60
N LYS A 904 33.30 -5.62 -14.18
CA LYS A 904 33.62 -6.80 -15.01
C LYS A 904 32.79 -8.03 -14.62
N ASN A 905 32.01 -8.56 -15.55
CA ASN A 905 31.15 -9.74 -15.38
C ASN A 905 31.90 -11.09 -15.55
N ARG A 906 31.17 -12.16 -15.22
CA ARG A 906 31.34 -13.60 -15.55
C ARG A 906 32.29 -14.37 -14.63
N SER A 907 32.00 -15.64 -14.32
CA SER A 907 31.06 -16.59 -14.98
C SER A 907 29.92 -17.06 -14.09
#